data_AF-A0A3S9EC99-F1
#
_entry.id   AF-A0A3S9EC99-F1
#
_cell.length_a   1.000
_cell.length_b   1.000
_cell.length_c   1.000
_cell.angle_alpha   90.00
_cell.angle_beta   90.00
_cell.angle_gamma   90.00
#
_symmetry.space_group_name_H-M   'P 1'
#
loop_
_entity.id
_entity.type
_entity.pdbx_description
1 polymer ?
#
loop_
_entity_poly.entity_id
_entity_poly.type
_entity_poly.pdbx_seq_one_letter_code
_entity_poly.pdbx_strand_id
1 'polypeptide(L)'
;MAAVASTSRPSIASLEAPRLAHYLAVGLIAGAIIALQISVMRVFAVGSWSHFGSLVVSLAMLGFSLSSVVIFAGKDWFDKHWQGAATAALLLIGPLAVASNLVAQTVPFNAIFLVSDPEQKWRLLANFLLYLLPFLAGAFFLGIVFLKSRTAFGRVYFADLTGSGLAGLVVLVSMYLFSPETIIVVPLLLWAAGSLLWFLAFGAWKSVVAGVVVAALSIAGYLMLPGLLGIPDIAVSQYKGVAYARNFPDGKRIYRSVSPFGDLQVYASSYMHFAPGLSDNAAFGMPEVPANTYVGMYRDGDGPEGIMRNLAPAEQVYFRYLPMHYPYVIKARPKTFVVQFGGGISTQAALDAGSTSVTVAESNPMTLRAFRDPILRDVTGDILAEPRLKVIDYDGRLFLANTAERYDVIDLSLADSVGLSNPGGFAISEKYAYTHEAMLSYMHALADGGVLSVTLWNKEEPPKSVLKLYSTIAEAARTFDGQGAANDIFAVSSYLSTTTVLFKRGGFAEAEIKTLRDYTRSMSWEEIYYPGMAYDGSTAQKILDDYRASIFGSGEDATLTQPAADATAPADPTAPANPDCDPTAPADPTLDTCAGAGGDAGPQVLPATALERMAWHALLTGGWEKLASDYVFDARALSNDQPYFAAYVKVADLPRTLDRLDLFQDDWGYLLIWATLGIACITAASLVLLPVLFGWRIVFSRSRGKLGTILYFACLGLGYIMVEVGLISRFTVALANPTVSASVLISSMLVFSGLGSLFAERIFDRARTLLPVVLLAICVLLLAYGFYLSPVLDWIGAYPYAVRLLLCFLLVSPPSFLMGMPMATAMTWLARLGKEHLFVWAWGINGCFSVIGSAAVPIVATSFGLSAVLQWAAIAYLVAIPAFFAVLLPAKAPSVRLVTA
;
A
#
# COMPACT_ATOMS: atom_id res chain seq x y z
N MET A 1 38.32 63.40 -0.46
CA MET A 1 37.45 63.05 0.68
C MET A 1 36.03 62.87 0.16
N ALA A 2 35.42 61.72 0.48
CA ALA A 2 34.01 61.36 0.33
C ALA A 2 33.39 61.35 -1.08
N ALA A 3 33.59 60.25 -1.82
CA ALA A 3 32.60 59.77 -2.79
C ALA A 3 31.68 58.79 -2.05
N VAL A 4 30.47 59.23 -1.73
CA VAL A 4 29.40 58.42 -1.15
C VAL A 4 29.05 57.33 -2.18
N ALA A 5 29.50 56.11 -1.92
CA ALA A 5 29.01 54.94 -2.61
C ALA A 5 27.53 54.78 -2.25
N SER A 6 26.64 55.18 -3.17
CA SER A 6 25.22 54.86 -3.06
C SER A 6 25.11 53.34 -3.16
N THR A 7 25.02 52.66 -2.01
CA THR A 7 24.49 51.31 -1.93
C THR A 7 23.05 51.37 -2.41
N SER A 8 22.84 51.18 -3.72
CA SER A 8 21.53 50.93 -4.29
C SER A 8 20.95 49.73 -3.53
N ARG A 9 19.92 49.98 -2.72
CA ARG A 9 19.07 48.91 -2.20
C ARG A 9 18.71 48.03 -3.39
N PRO A 10 18.92 46.70 -3.33
CA PRO A 10 18.53 45.84 -4.44
C PRO A 10 17.05 46.09 -4.70
N SER A 11 16.72 46.62 -5.87
CA SER A 11 15.34 46.58 -6.32
C SER A 11 14.99 45.10 -6.51
N ILE A 12 13.71 44.77 -6.34
CA ILE A 12 13.15 43.41 -6.42
C ILE A 12 13.14 42.91 -7.90
N ALA A 13 14.14 43.32 -8.70
CA ALA A 13 14.46 42.91 -10.06
C ALA A 13 15.89 42.35 -10.01
N SER A 14 16.18 41.07 -10.21
CA SER A 14 15.50 40.10 -11.06
C SER A 14 15.73 38.66 -10.54
N LEU A 15 14.68 37.82 -10.63
CA LEU A 15 14.81 36.35 -10.57
C LEU A 15 15.58 35.78 -11.80
N GLU A 16 16.07 36.65 -12.69
CA GLU A 16 16.91 36.29 -13.83
C GLU A 16 18.35 35.93 -13.42
N ALA A 17 18.79 36.37 -12.24
CA ALA A 17 20.07 35.98 -11.63
C ALA A 17 19.89 35.55 -10.15
N PRO A 18 19.29 34.37 -9.89
CA PRO A 18 19.02 33.91 -8.54
C PRO A 18 20.32 33.71 -7.74
N ARG A 19 20.37 34.29 -6.53
CA ARG A 19 21.44 34.02 -5.54
C ARG A 19 21.20 32.68 -4.84
N LEU A 20 22.25 32.13 -4.21
CA LEU A 20 22.17 30.89 -3.41
C LEU A 20 20.99 30.87 -2.43
N ALA A 21 20.71 31.99 -1.75
CA ALA A 21 19.59 32.11 -0.83
C ALA A 21 18.22 31.84 -1.48
N HIS A 22 18.03 32.19 -2.75
CA HIS A 22 16.78 31.90 -3.47
C HIS A 22 16.65 30.40 -3.75
N TYR A 23 17.74 29.74 -4.15
CA TYR A 23 17.75 28.29 -4.36
C TYR A 23 17.47 27.55 -3.06
N LEU A 24 18.12 27.93 -1.95
CA LEU A 24 17.86 27.32 -0.64
C LEU A 24 16.41 27.54 -0.17
N ALA A 25 15.85 28.73 -0.36
CA ALA A 25 14.47 29.03 -0.02
C ALA A 25 13.48 28.18 -0.85
N VAL A 26 13.68 28.10 -2.18
CA VAL A 26 12.86 27.24 -3.06
C VAL A 26 12.95 25.78 -2.63
N GLY A 27 14.16 25.27 -2.36
CA GLY A 27 14.35 23.90 -1.91
C GLY A 27 13.67 23.59 -0.59
N LEU A 28 13.68 24.50 0.38
CA LEU A 28 12.98 24.32 1.66
C LEU A 28 11.46 24.39 1.52
N ILE A 29 10.94 25.24 0.64
CA ILE A 29 9.49 25.37 0.40
C ILE A 29 8.98 24.15 -0.37
N ALA A 30 9.69 23.71 -1.40
CA ALA A 30 9.41 22.46 -2.10
C ALA A 30 9.52 21.25 -1.14
N GLY A 31 10.55 21.25 -0.30
CA GLY A 31 10.72 20.33 0.81
C GLY A 31 9.54 20.29 1.77
N ALA A 32 8.98 21.45 2.13
CA ALA A 32 7.80 21.53 2.98
C ALA A 32 6.55 20.92 2.31
N ILE A 33 6.41 21.06 0.99
CA ILE A 33 5.29 20.46 0.23
C ILE A 33 5.38 18.93 0.24
N ILE A 34 6.55 18.36 -0.06
CA ILE A 34 6.75 16.91 0.01
C ILE A 34 6.67 16.39 1.45
N ALA A 35 7.21 17.13 2.41
CA ALA A 35 7.10 16.78 3.81
C ALA A 35 5.63 16.77 4.29
N LEU A 36 4.81 17.71 3.81
CA LEU A 36 3.38 17.74 4.07
C LEU A 36 2.68 16.55 3.42
N GLN A 37 3.03 16.20 2.19
CA GLN A 37 2.52 15.02 1.51
C GLN A 37 2.76 13.76 2.35
N ILE A 38 4.01 13.50 2.77
CA ILE A 38 4.36 12.33 3.59
C ILE A 38 3.65 12.36 4.95
N SER A 39 3.55 13.55 5.56
CA SER A 39 2.85 13.74 6.85
C SER A 39 1.36 13.40 6.74
N VAL A 40 0.68 13.88 5.69
CA VAL A 40 -0.74 13.59 5.45
C VAL A 40 -0.95 12.11 5.12
N MET A 41 -0.08 11.50 4.31
CA MET A 41 -0.11 10.05 4.09
C MET A 41 -0.03 9.28 5.41
N ARG A 42 0.75 9.79 6.38
CA ARG A 42 0.89 9.17 7.69
C ARG A 42 -0.34 9.32 8.57
N VAL A 43 -0.97 10.48 8.57
CA VAL A 43 -2.26 10.72 9.24
C VAL A 43 -3.32 9.76 8.69
N PHE A 44 -3.40 9.60 7.37
CA PHE A 44 -4.34 8.66 6.75
C PHE A 44 -4.00 7.20 7.06
N ALA A 45 -2.73 6.80 7.11
CA ALA A 45 -2.35 5.42 7.44
C ALA A 45 -2.81 5.01 8.85
N VAL A 46 -2.75 5.95 9.81
CA VAL A 46 -3.15 5.72 11.22
C VAL A 46 -4.67 5.84 11.41
N GLY A 47 -5.32 6.83 10.80
CA GLY A 47 -6.74 7.09 10.99
C GLY A 47 -7.67 6.28 10.07
N SER A 48 -7.23 6.03 8.84
CA SER A 48 -7.92 5.29 7.77
C SER A 48 -6.94 4.28 7.19
N TRP A 49 -6.94 3.98 5.89
CA TRP A 49 -6.05 2.96 5.31
C TRP A 49 -4.91 3.54 4.48
N SER A 50 -3.84 2.77 4.34
CA SER A 50 -2.63 3.15 3.60
C SER A 50 -2.88 3.47 2.10
N HIS A 51 -3.96 2.96 1.50
CA HIS A 51 -4.35 3.25 0.11
C HIS A 51 -4.65 4.71 -0.17
N PHE A 52 -5.06 5.48 0.84
CA PHE A 52 -5.23 6.92 0.66
C PHE A 52 -3.90 7.64 0.42
N GLY A 53 -2.76 6.97 0.66
CA GLY A 53 -1.44 7.53 0.39
C GLY A 53 -1.20 7.87 -1.08
N SER A 54 -1.58 6.98 -2.01
CA SER A 54 -1.44 7.23 -3.47
C SER A 54 -2.40 8.32 -3.95
N LEU A 55 -3.56 8.44 -3.31
CA LEU A 55 -4.51 9.53 -3.53
C LEU A 55 -3.94 10.88 -3.10
N VAL A 56 -3.25 10.95 -1.96
CA VAL A 56 -2.57 12.17 -1.49
C VAL A 56 -1.44 12.60 -2.45
N VAL A 57 -0.66 11.66 -2.97
CA VAL A 57 0.36 11.93 -4.01
C VAL A 57 -0.31 12.56 -5.24
N SER A 58 -1.41 11.95 -5.69
CA SER A 58 -2.19 12.42 -6.85
C SER A 58 -2.78 13.81 -6.61
N LEU A 59 -3.21 14.10 -5.38
CA LEU A 59 -3.74 15.41 -4.98
C LEU A 59 -2.68 16.51 -5.01
N ALA A 60 -1.47 16.22 -4.56
CA ALA A 60 -0.35 17.14 -4.64
C ALA A 60 -0.05 17.50 -6.12
N MET A 61 0.03 16.49 -6.99
CA MET A 61 0.24 16.69 -8.44
C MET A 61 -0.93 17.43 -9.11
N LEU A 62 -2.17 17.16 -8.67
CA LEU A 62 -3.35 17.89 -9.13
C LEU A 62 -3.26 19.39 -8.80
N GLY A 63 -2.73 19.75 -7.63
CA GLY A 63 -2.47 21.14 -7.25
C GLY A 63 -1.51 21.85 -8.23
N PHE A 64 -0.45 21.16 -8.67
CA PHE A 64 0.47 21.68 -9.71
C PHE A 64 -0.20 21.84 -11.08
N SER A 65 -1.05 20.90 -11.47
CA SER A 65 -1.81 20.99 -12.72
C SER A 65 -2.81 22.13 -12.71
N LEU A 66 -3.60 22.26 -11.63
CA LEU A 66 -4.60 23.30 -11.47
C LEU A 66 -3.98 24.69 -11.40
N SER A 67 -2.92 24.87 -10.60
CA SER A 67 -2.19 26.14 -10.53
C SER A 67 -1.62 26.57 -11.89
N SER A 68 -1.09 25.62 -12.68
CA SER A 68 -0.60 25.90 -14.03
C SER A 68 -1.70 26.40 -14.96
N VAL A 69 -2.89 25.79 -14.90
CA VAL A 69 -4.06 26.22 -15.69
C VAL A 69 -4.51 27.64 -15.29
N VAL A 70 -4.54 27.94 -13.99
CA VAL A 70 -4.93 29.28 -13.50
C VAL A 70 -3.88 30.34 -13.87
N ILE A 71 -2.59 30.04 -13.71
CA ILE A 71 -1.50 30.93 -14.13
C ILE A 71 -1.53 31.15 -15.64
N PHE A 72 -1.84 30.12 -16.42
CA PHE A 72 -1.99 30.22 -17.87
C PHE A 72 -3.16 31.14 -18.26
N ALA A 73 -4.33 30.95 -17.64
CA ALA A 73 -5.52 31.75 -17.92
C ALA A 73 -5.34 33.23 -17.50
N GLY A 74 -4.63 33.47 -16.40
CA GLY A 74 -4.35 34.81 -15.86
C GLY A 74 -2.95 35.33 -16.16
N LYS A 75 -2.27 34.86 -17.22
CA LYS A 75 -0.83 35.09 -17.43
C LYS A 75 -0.41 36.54 -17.25
N ASP A 76 -1.07 37.48 -17.92
CA ASP A 76 -0.70 38.90 -17.89
C ASP A 76 -0.83 39.50 -16.48
N TRP A 77 -1.84 39.06 -15.72
CA TRP A 77 -2.03 39.50 -14.34
C TRP A 77 -0.94 38.96 -13.43
N PHE A 78 -0.63 37.66 -13.53
CA PHE A 78 0.45 37.05 -12.77
C PHE A 78 1.81 37.64 -13.16
N ASP A 79 2.05 37.93 -14.44
CA ASP A 79 3.30 38.53 -14.88
C ASP A 79 3.50 39.93 -14.28
N LYS A 80 2.42 40.71 -14.11
CA LYS A 80 2.43 42.06 -13.51
C LYS A 80 2.45 42.06 -11.98
N HIS A 81 1.72 41.16 -11.33
CA HIS A 81 1.52 41.14 -9.87
C HIS A 81 2.21 39.96 -9.17
N TRP A 82 3.21 39.35 -9.82
CA TRP A 82 3.85 38.11 -9.35
C TRP A 82 4.37 38.17 -7.91
N GLN A 83 4.88 39.32 -7.45
CA GLN A 83 5.43 39.48 -6.10
C GLN A 83 4.36 39.36 -5.02
N GLY A 84 3.23 40.04 -5.23
CA GLY A 84 2.09 39.97 -4.31
C GLY A 84 1.47 38.58 -4.31
N ALA A 85 1.29 38.00 -5.51
CA ALA A 85 0.77 36.64 -5.65
C ALA A 85 1.67 35.59 -4.99
N ALA A 86 2.99 35.66 -5.19
CA ALA A 86 3.94 34.74 -4.57
C ALA A 86 3.99 34.92 -3.04
N THR A 87 3.96 36.16 -2.55
CA THR A 87 3.94 36.44 -1.10
C THR A 87 2.67 35.91 -0.45
N ALA A 88 1.51 36.12 -1.08
CA ALA A 88 0.23 35.61 -0.58
C ALA A 88 0.20 34.08 -0.60
N ALA A 89 0.57 33.45 -1.71
CA ALA A 89 0.65 32.00 -1.83
C ALA A 89 1.57 31.41 -0.75
N LEU A 90 2.75 31.99 -0.57
CA LEU A 90 3.73 31.55 0.43
C LEU A 90 3.21 31.69 1.86
N LEU A 91 2.59 32.82 2.23
CA LEU A 91 2.04 33.02 3.57
C LEU A 91 0.81 32.15 3.87
N LEU A 92 0.10 31.67 2.84
CA LEU A 92 -1.09 30.83 3.00
C LEU A 92 -0.77 29.34 3.24
N ILE A 93 0.41 28.84 2.87
CA ILE A 93 0.74 27.41 2.97
C ILE A 93 0.53 26.89 4.39
N GLY A 94 1.12 27.53 5.41
CA GLY A 94 1.01 27.10 6.80
C GLY A 94 -0.43 27.15 7.34
N PRO A 95 -1.11 28.31 7.29
CA PRO A 95 -2.51 28.41 7.74
C PRO A 95 -3.44 27.43 7.06
N LEU A 96 -3.30 27.21 5.74
CA LEU A 96 -4.11 26.24 5.02
C LEU A 96 -3.76 24.81 5.42
N ALA A 97 -2.49 24.46 5.63
CA ALA A 97 -2.11 23.13 6.09
C ALA A 97 -2.74 22.79 7.45
N VAL A 98 -2.77 23.76 8.37
CA VAL A 98 -3.36 23.59 9.69
C VAL A 98 -4.88 23.57 9.63
N ALA A 99 -5.49 24.58 8.99
CA ALA A 99 -6.96 24.68 8.90
C ALA A 99 -7.56 23.48 8.15
N SER A 100 -6.99 23.10 7.01
CA SER A 100 -7.46 21.95 6.24
C SER A 100 -7.34 20.65 7.03
N ASN A 101 -6.22 20.41 7.73
CA ASN A 101 -6.07 19.21 8.55
C ASN A 101 -7.10 19.18 9.68
N LEU A 102 -7.24 20.26 10.45
CA LEU A 102 -8.19 20.32 11.57
C LEU A 102 -9.63 20.11 11.11
N VAL A 103 -10.05 20.76 10.02
CA VAL A 103 -11.40 20.56 9.47
C VAL A 103 -11.57 19.14 8.94
N ALA A 104 -10.57 18.58 8.26
CA ALA A 104 -10.63 17.19 7.76
C ALA A 104 -10.80 16.17 8.89
N GLN A 105 -10.18 16.39 10.06
CA GLN A 105 -10.38 15.53 11.24
C GLN A 105 -11.82 15.58 11.81
N THR A 106 -12.62 16.58 11.43
CA THR A 106 -14.04 16.66 11.83
C THR A 106 -15.00 16.04 10.81
N VAL A 107 -14.52 15.67 9.61
CA VAL A 107 -15.35 15.06 8.57
C VAL A 107 -15.49 13.56 8.86
N PRO A 108 -16.69 13.04 9.18
CA PRO A 108 -16.91 11.65 9.56
C PRO A 108 -16.90 10.72 8.33
N PHE A 109 -15.75 10.58 7.68
CA PHE A 109 -15.59 9.75 6.49
C PHE A 109 -15.30 8.30 6.84
N ASN A 110 -15.98 7.39 6.16
CA ASN A 110 -15.78 5.95 6.30
C ASN A 110 -15.71 5.25 4.92
N ALA A 111 -14.57 4.62 4.64
CA ALA A 111 -14.29 4.05 3.33
C ALA A 111 -15.11 2.78 3.01
N ILE A 112 -15.51 2.01 4.03
CA ILE A 112 -16.26 0.75 3.83
C ILE A 112 -17.64 1.01 3.26
N PHE A 113 -18.29 2.09 3.67
CA PHE A 113 -19.60 2.49 3.19
C PHE A 113 -19.55 3.30 1.88
N LEU A 114 -18.39 3.37 1.21
CA LEU A 114 -18.26 4.15 -0.03
C LEU A 114 -19.18 3.63 -1.15
N VAL A 115 -19.41 2.32 -1.19
CA VAL A 115 -20.31 1.68 -2.18
C VAL A 115 -21.77 1.89 -1.80
N SER A 116 -22.12 1.65 -0.53
CA SER A 116 -23.51 1.60 -0.06
C SER A 116 -24.11 2.96 0.31
N ASP A 117 -23.32 3.91 0.81
CA ASP A 117 -23.77 5.22 1.29
C ASP A 117 -23.28 6.35 0.36
N PRO A 118 -24.19 7.01 -0.39
CA PRO A 118 -23.85 8.14 -1.25
C PRO A 118 -23.23 9.33 -0.51
N GLU A 119 -23.53 9.52 0.79
CA GLU A 119 -22.99 10.63 1.56
C GLU A 119 -21.47 10.50 1.75
N GLN A 120 -20.95 9.27 1.89
CA GLN A 120 -19.51 9.02 2.00
C GLN A 120 -18.73 9.51 0.79
N LYS A 121 -19.34 9.50 -0.41
CA LYS A 121 -18.72 10.01 -1.64
C LYS A 121 -18.49 11.53 -1.55
N TRP A 122 -19.44 12.25 -0.97
CA TRP A 122 -19.30 13.70 -0.72
C TRP A 122 -18.32 14.00 0.41
N ARG A 123 -18.31 13.20 1.48
CA ARG A 123 -17.34 13.32 2.57
C ARG A 123 -15.90 13.05 2.10
N LEU A 124 -15.72 12.06 1.22
CA LEU A 124 -14.44 11.78 0.54
C LEU A 124 -14.00 12.97 -0.31
N LEU A 125 -14.90 13.51 -1.14
CA LEU A 125 -14.62 14.70 -1.95
C LEU A 125 -14.25 15.90 -1.07
N ALA A 126 -14.96 16.12 0.03
CA ALA A 126 -14.66 17.20 0.98
C ALA A 126 -13.25 17.05 1.56
N ASN A 127 -12.87 15.86 2.02
CA ASN A 127 -11.52 15.58 2.50
C ASN A 127 -10.46 15.87 1.43
N PHE A 128 -10.69 15.45 0.18
CA PHE A 128 -9.77 15.75 -0.92
C PHE A 128 -9.67 17.25 -1.21
N LEU A 129 -10.78 17.97 -1.25
CA LEU A 129 -10.76 19.41 -1.49
C LEU A 129 -10.04 20.16 -0.36
N LEU A 130 -10.21 19.75 0.90
CA LEU A 130 -9.52 20.33 2.05
C LEU A 130 -8.00 20.14 1.93
N TYR A 131 -7.53 18.91 1.74
CA TYR A 131 -6.10 18.64 1.63
C TYR A 131 -5.47 19.20 0.35
N LEU A 132 -6.25 19.48 -0.71
CA LEU A 132 -5.76 20.13 -1.93
C LEU A 132 -5.28 21.56 -1.68
N LEU A 133 -5.90 22.30 -0.76
CA LEU A 133 -5.66 23.73 -0.54
C LEU A 133 -4.19 24.08 -0.23
N PRO A 134 -3.52 23.46 0.76
CA PRO A 134 -2.10 23.76 1.03
C PRO A 134 -1.19 23.37 -0.13
N PHE A 135 -1.45 22.24 -0.81
CA PHE A 135 -0.68 21.85 -2.00
C PHE A 135 -0.87 22.85 -3.14
N LEU A 136 -2.09 23.34 -3.34
CA LEU A 136 -2.40 24.34 -4.34
C LEU A 136 -1.67 25.66 -4.05
N ALA A 137 -1.64 26.12 -2.80
CA ALA A 137 -0.87 27.30 -2.41
C ALA A 137 0.63 27.15 -2.66
N GLY A 138 1.21 26.00 -2.29
CA GLY A 138 2.61 25.67 -2.59
C GLY A 138 2.90 25.60 -4.10
N ALA A 139 2.00 24.99 -4.85
CA ALA A 139 2.09 24.88 -6.30
C ALA A 139 1.99 26.25 -7.01
N PHE A 140 1.13 27.15 -6.53
CA PHE A 140 1.09 28.53 -7.03
C PHE A 140 2.40 29.26 -6.79
N PHE A 141 2.97 29.16 -5.59
CA PHE A 141 4.26 29.77 -5.28
C PHE A 141 5.35 29.27 -6.24
N LEU A 142 5.53 27.95 -6.34
CA LEU A 142 6.55 27.35 -7.21
C LEU A 142 6.29 27.65 -8.70
N GLY A 143 5.03 27.58 -9.14
CA GLY A 143 4.63 27.92 -10.51
C GLY A 143 4.97 29.36 -10.89
N ILE A 144 4.77 30.32 -9.99
CA ILE A 144 5.17 31.73 -10.21
C ILE A 144 6.70 31.87 -10.25
N VAL A 145 7.42 31.18 -9.36
CA VAL A 145 8.90 31.19 -9.35
C VAL A 145 9.47 30.62 -10.65
N PHE A 146 8.92 29.50 -11.14
CA PHE A 146 9.32 28.92 -12.43
C PHE A 146 8.97 29.84 -13.60
N LEU A 147 7.80 30.49 -13.56
CA LEU A 147 7.39 31.46 -14.58
C LEU A 147 8.36 32.64 -14.68
N LYS A 148 8.97 33.06 -13.57
CA LYS A 148 9.93 34.19 -13.54
C LYS A 148 11.38 33.77 -13.70
N SER A 149 11.72 32.50 -13.51
CA SER A 149 13.09 31.98 -13.60
C SER A 149 13.37 31.22 -14.90
N ARG A 150 12.75 31.62 -16.02
CA ARG A 150 12.78 30.87 -17.30
C ARG A 150 14.20 30.64 -17.84
N THR A 151 15.09 31.61 -17.65
CA THR A 151 16.50 31.56 -18.10
C THR A 151 17.37 30.66 -17.23
N ALA A 152 17.00 30.47 -15.97
CA ALA A 152 17.72 29.67 -14.97
C ALA A 152 16.90 28.44 -14.52
N PHE A 153 15.97 27.98 -15.36
CA PHE A 153 14.98 26.95 -14.99
C PHE A 153 15.65 25.69 -14.45
N GLY A 154 16.68 25.16 -15.11
CA GLY A 154 17.37 23.94 -14.69
C GLY A 154 17.96 24.02 -13.27
N ARG A 155 18.41 25.21 -12.83
CA ARG A 155 18.98 25.43 -11.48
C ARG A 155 17.90 25.57 -10.41
N VAL A 156 16.82 26.27 -10.73
CA VAL A 156 15.68 26.37 -9.81
C VAL A 156 15.00 25.01 -9.66
N TYR A 157 14.88 24.26 -10.75
CA TYR A 157 14.37 22.89 -10.76
C TYR A 157 15.30 21.92 -10.00
N PHE A 158 16.63 22.10 -10.11
CA PHE A 158 17.59 21.38 -9.25
C PHE A 158 17.33 21.65 -7.76
N ALA A 159 17.13 22.91 -7.39
CA ALA A 159 16.89 23.29 -5.99
C ALA A 159 15.56 22.74 -5.47
N ASP A 160 14.50 22.81 -6.29
CA ASP A 160 13.18 22.25 -6.04
C ASP A 160 13.24 20.73 -5.79
N LEU A 161 13.79 19.96 -6.74
CA LEU A 161 13.89 18.51 -6.63
C LEU A 161 14.81 18.08 -5.48
N THR A 162 16.01 18.65 -5.39
CA THR A 162 16.98 18.24 -4.35
C THR A 162 16.49 18.61 -2.95
N GLY A 163 15.89 19.80 -2.79
CA GLY A 163 15.29 20.22 -1.52
C GLY A 163 14.11 19.34 -1.11
N SER A 164 13.26 18.99 -2.07
CA SER A 164 12.16 18.02 -1.91
C SER A 164 12.66 16.64 -1.46
N GLY A 165 13.69 16.12 -2.12
CA GLY A 165 14.27 14.82 -1.78
C GLY A 165 14.94 14.80 -0.41
N LEU A 166 15.70 15.84 -0.05
CA LEU A 166 16.31 15.93 1.28
C LEU A 166 15.26 16.07 2.39
N ALA A 167 14.16 16.78 2.15
CA ALA A 167 13.07 16.91 3.10
C ALA A 167 12.37 15.56 3.37
N GLY A 168 12.27 14.68 2.37
CA GLY A 168 11.79 13.30 2.57
C GLY A 168 12.61 12.54 3.62
N LEU A 169 13.94 12.64 3.56
CA LEU A 169 14.83 12.07 4.58
C LEU A 169 14.66 12.75 5.94
N VAL A 170 14.48 14.08 5.98
CA VAL A 170 14.22 14.82 7.22
C VAL A 170 12.93 14.33 7.89
N VAL A 171 11.87 14.10 7.12
CA VAL A 171 10.61 13.54 7.65
C VAL A 171 10.81 12.12 8.15
N LEU A 172 11.56 11.30 7.43
CA LEU A 172 11.87 9.94 7.89
C LEU A 172 12.61 9.97 9.24
N VAL A 173 13.61 10.84 9.43
CA VAL A 173 14.29 10.95 10.72
C VAL A 173 13.38 11.55 11.79
N SER A 174 12.54 12.52 11.45
CA SER A 174 11.65 13.18 12.41
C SER A 174 10.58 12.25 12.96
N MET A 175 10.21 11.17 12.26
CA MET A 175 9.28 10.15 12.75
C MET A 175 9.78 9.39 14.00
N TYR A 176 11.06 9.49 14.36
CA TYR A 176 11.55 9.02 15.67
C TYR A 176 11.23 9.97 16.83
N LEU A 177 10.93 11.23 16.53
CA LEU A 177 10.75 12.31 17.50
C LEU A 177 9.31 12.80 17.59
N PHE A 178 8.62 12.86 16.44
CA PHE A 178 7.26 13.32 16.31
C PHE A 178 6.32 12.15 16.10
N SER A 179 5.26 12.10 16.91
CA SER A 179 4.19 11.13 16.74
C SER A 179 3.32 11.48 15.52
N PRO A 180 2.52 10.54 14.99
CA PRO A 180 1.64 10.83 13.85
C PRO A 180 0.71 12.03 14.07
N GLU A 181 0.29 12.29 15.31
CA GLU A 181 -0.58 13.42 15.66
C GLU A 181 0.12 14.78 15.55
N THR A 182 1.46 14.80 15.58
CA THR A 182 2.27 16.03 15.63
C THR A 182 3.20 16.19 14.42
N ILE A 183 3.22 15.22 13.50
CA ILE A 183 4.18 15.15 12.40
C ILE A 183 4.09 16.34 11.43
N ILE A 184 2.92 16.98 11.29
CA ILE A 184 2.73 18.17 10.43
C ILE A 184 3.52 19.39 10.94
N VAL A 185 4.04 19.39 12.17
CA VAL A 185 4.99 20.42 12.62
C VAL A 185 6.23 20.47 11.73
N VAL A 186 6.69 19.32 11.22
CA VAL A 186 7.91 19.22 10.40
C VAL A 186 7.80 20.02 9.10
N PRO A 187 6.77 19.83 8.24
CA PRO A 187 6.58 20.67 7.07
C PRO A 187 6.34 22.15 7.43
N LEU A 188 5.68 22.45 8.55
CA LEU A 188 5.50 23.85 9.00
C LEU A 188 6.84 24.52 9.33
N LEU A 189 7.77 23.81 9.97
CA LEU A 189 9.11 24.32 10.27
C LEU A 189 9.93 24.54 8.99
N LEU A 190 9.90 23.59 8.05
CA LEU A 190 10.57 23.74 6.75
C LEU A 190 10.00 24.93 5.96
N TRP A 191 8.68 25.08 5.95
CA TRP A 191 8.01 26.20 5.31
C TRP A 191 8.34 27.54 5.98
N ALA A 192 8.37 27.60 7.31
CA ALA A 192 8.73 28.81 8.05
C ALA A 192 10.17 29.23 7.75
N ALA A 193 11.12 28.28 7.76
CA ALA A 193 12.52 28.52 7.42
C ALA A 193 12.69 28.97 5.96
N GLY A 194 12.02 28.30 5.02
CA GLY A 194 12.02 28.66 3.60
C GLY A 194 11.43 30.04 3.34
N SER A 195 10.32 30.37 4.03
CA SER A 195 9.66 31.68 3.92
C SER A 195 10.51 32.81 4.48
N LEU A 196 11.17 32.58 5.63
CA LEU A 196 12.10 33.53 6.22
C LEU A 196 13.26 33.81 5.28
N LEU A 197 13.89 32.77 4.74
CA LEU A 197 15.00 32.90 3.80
C LEU A 197 14.57 33.60 2.50
N TRP A 198 13.37 33.30 1.99
CA TRP A 198 12.81 33.96 0.81
C TRP A 198 12.67 35.47 1.02
N PHE A 199 12.00 35.90 2.10
CA PHE A 199 11.79 37.32 2.36
C PHE A 199 13.08 38.06 2.72
N LEU A 200 14.02 37.42 3.42
CA LEU A 200 15.35 37.97 3.69
C LEU A 200 16.16 38.16 2.40
N ALA A 201 16.09 37.22 1.45
CA ALA A 201 16.78 37.32 0.17
C ALA A 201 16.35 38.55 -0.65
N PHE A 202 15.07 38.96 -0.52
CA PHE A 202 14.52 40.18 -1.13
C PHE A 202 14.58 41.43 -0.25
N GLY A 203 15.10 41.34 0.99
CA GLY A 203 15.14 42.47 1.93
C GLY A 203 13.75 42.96 2.37
N ALA A 204 12.72 42.12 2.29
CA ALA A 204 11.33 42.47 2.55
C ALA A 204 10.97 42.36 4.05
N TRP A 205 11.51 43.25 4.90
CA TRP A 205 11.38 43.14 6.37
C TRP A 205 9.94 43.07 6.88
N LYS A 206 9.00 43.79 6.25
CA LYS A 206 7.56 43.69 6.61
C LYS A 206 7.03 42.26 6.41
N SER A 207 7.40 41.63 5.30
CA SER A 207 7.02 40.24 5.00
C SER A 207 7.76 39.24 5.89
N VAL A 208 9.00 39.55 6.33
CA VAL A 208 9.72 38.75 7.33
C VAL A 208 8.93 38.70 8.65
N VAL A 209 8.54 39.86 9.19
CA VAL A 209 7.77 39.93 10.44
C VAL A 209 6.42 39.22 10.27
N ALA A 210 5.71 39.48 9.17
CA ALA A 210 4.45 38.79 8.89
C ALA A 210 4.65 37.27 8.79
N GLY A 211 5.69 36.80 8.10
CA GLY A 211 6.01 35.38 7.95
C GLY A 211 6.31 34.71 9.30
N VAL A 212 7.06 35.36 10.19
CA VAL A 212 7.34 34.84 11.53
C VAL A 212 6.07 34.75 12.37
N VAL A 213 5.23 35.79 12.35
CA VAL A 213 3.96 35.79 13.10
C VAL A 213 3.02 34.71 12.58
N VAL A 214 2.82 34.62 11.26
CA VAL A 214 1.96 33.60 10.66
C VAL A 214 2.50 32.20 10.95
N ALA A 215 3.80 31.98 10.86
CA ALA A 215 4.41 30.68 11.20
C ALA A 215 4.19 30.30 12.67
N ALA A 216 4.42 31.22 13.60
CA ALA A 216 4.19 30.99 15.02
C ALA A 216 2.72 30.68 15.30
N LEU A 217 1.79 31.43 14.70
CA LEU A 217 0.35 31.20 14.83
C LEU A 217 -0.09 29.86 14.23
N SER A 218 0.44 29.46 13.08
CA SER A 218 0.14 28.15 12.48
C SER A 218 0.63 27.00 13.36
N ILE A 219 1.88 27.05 13.84
CA ILE A 219 2.43 25.99 14.69
C ILE A 219 1.70 25.92 16.03
N ALA A 220 1.48 27.06 16.69
CA ALA A 220 0.72 27.10 17.94
C ALA A 220 -0.74 26.65 17.74
N GLY A 221 -1.37 27.07 16.63
CA GLY A 221 -2.72 26.65 16.27
C GLY A 221 -2.84 25.15 16.10
N TYR A 222 -1.91 24.52 15.38
CA TYR A 222 -1.90 23.07 15.19
C TYR A 222 -1.74 22.29 16.50
N LEU A 223 -0.88 22.76 17.40
CA LEU A 223 -0.59 22.07 18.67
C LEU A 223 -1.64 22.31 19.76
N MET A 224 -2.34 23.45 19.74
CA MET A 224 -3.22 23.87 20.84
C MET A 224 -4.71 23.79 20.50
N LEU A 225 -5.11 24.04 19.23
CA LEU A 225 -6.53 24.07 18.86
C LEU A 225 -7.26 22.74 19.01
N PRO A 226 -6.66 21.54 18.75
CA PRO A 226 -7.37 20.28 18.95
C PRO A 226 -7.93 20.13 20.37
N GLY A 227 -7.08 20.35 21.39
CA GLY A 227 -7.49 20.30 22.79
C GLY A 227 -8.46 21.41 23.20
N LEU A 228 -8.34 22.61 22.62
CA LEU A 228 -9.23 23.75 22.92
C LEU A 228 -10.63 23.62 22.30
N LEU A 229 -10.73 23.00 21.11
CA LEU A 229 -11.97 22.89 20.35
C LEU A 229 -12.61 21.50 20.45
N GLY A 230 -11.99 20.56 21.17
CA GLY A 230 -12.47 19.18 21.27
C GLY A 230 -12.39 18.42 19.94
N ILE A 231 -11.47 18.81 19.06
CA ILE A 231 -11.24 18.12 17.78
C ILE A 231 -10.30 16.94 18.05
N PRO A 232 -10.59 15.72 17.55
CA PRO A 232 -9.69 14.60 17.69
C PRO A 232 -8.36 14.87 16.98
N ASP A 233 -7.24 14.49 17.62
CA ASP A 233 -5.90 14.66 17.05
C ASP A 233 -5.77 13.92 15.70
N ILE A 234 -6.26 12.68 15.66
CA ILE A 234 -6.47 11.89 14.44
C ILE A 234 -7.81 11.17 14.59
N ALA A 235 -8.72 11.42 13.64
CA ALA A 235 -9.97 10.68 13.52
C ALA A 235 -9.67 9.25 13.04
N VAL A 236 -9.76 8.29 13.97
CA VAL A 236 -9.59 6.87 13.68
C VAL A 236 -10.93 6.26 13.33
N SER A 237 -11.02 5.60 12.17
CA SER A 237 -12.20 4.87 11.73
C SER A 237 -12.60 3.82 12.77
N GLN A 238 -13.91 3.68 13.01
CA GLN A 238 -14.44 2.66 13.92
C GLN A 238 -14.15 1.21 13.47
N TYR A 239 -13.81 1.02 12.20
CA TYR A 239 -13.47 -0.29 11.62
C TYR A 239 -11.98 -0.59 11.62
N LYS A 240 -11.14 0.32 12.12
CA LYS A 240 -9.73 0.00 12.39
C LYS A 240 -9.62 -0.93 13.57
N GLY A 241 -8.72 -1.90 13.50
CA GLY A 241 -8.48 -2.87 14.57
C GLY A 241 -8.29 -2.22 15.96
N VAL A 242 -7.54 -1.11 16.03
CA VAL A 242 -7.30 -0.41 17.30
C VAL A 242 -8.55 0.26 17.89
N ALA A 243 -9.54 0.61 17.06
CA ALA A 243 -10.77 1.24 17.55
C ALA A 243 -11.59 0.26 18.40
N TYR A 244 -11.64 -1.02 18.01
CA TYR A 244 -12.25 -2.08 18.81
C TYR A 244 -11.60 -2.19 20.19
N ALA A 245 -10.26 -2.19 20.25
CA ALA A 245 -9.53 -2.24 21.54
C ALA A 245 -9.80 -1.02 22.44
N ARG A 246 -10.01 0.16 21.85
CA ARG A 246 -10.33 1.39 22.58
C ARG A 246 -11.77 1.42 23.10
N ASN A 247 -12.66 0.65 22.48
CA ASN A 247 -14.07 0.58 22.84
C ASN A 247 -14.36 -0.51 23.88
N PHE A 248 -13.40 -1.39 24.21
CA PHE A 248 -13.58 -2.34 25.31
C PHE A 248 -13.71 -1.60 26.65
N PRO A 249 -14.68 -1.97 27.52
CA PRO A 249 -14.92 -1.27 28.78
C PRO A 249 -13.71 -1.19 29.71
N ASP A 250 -12.85 -2.20 29.69
CA ASP A 250 -11.62 -2.30 30.48
C ASP A 250 -10.34 -2.19 29.62
N GLY A 251 -10.48 -1.78 28.35
CA GLY A 251 -9.38 -1.65 27.39
C GLY A 251 -8.34 -0.63 27.83
N LYS A 252 -7.13 -1.10 28.14
CA LYS A 252 -6.02 -0.26 28.59
C LYS A 252 -4.83 -0.36 27.65
N ARG A 253 -4.35 0.78 27.15
CA ARG A 253 -3.08 0.85 26.43
C ARG A 253 -1.92 0.69 27.42
N ILE A 254 -1.18 -0.41 27.32
CA ILE A 254 -0.06 -0.74 28.21
C ILE A 254 1.30 -0.33 27.64
N TYR A 255 1.41 -0.21 26.32
CA TYR A 255 2.64 0.19 25.64
C TYR A 255 2.34 1.05 24.41
N ARG A 256 3.22 2.00 24.12
CA ARG A 256 3.23 2.76 22.87
C ARG A 256 4.66 3.11 22.47
N SER A 257 4.98 2.96 21.19
CA SER A 257 6.22 3.44 20.60
C SER A 257 5.95 4.01 19.20
N VAL A 258 6.71 5.04 18.82
CA VAL A 258 6.61 5.68 17.50
C VAL A 258 7.97 5.66 16.81
N SER A 259 7.98 5.31 15.53
CA SER A 259 9.17 5.39 14.68
C SER A 259 8.76 5.40 13.19
N PRO A 260 9.72 5.50 12.26
CA PRO A 260 9.46 5.32 10.82
C PRO A 260 8.81 3.98 10.45
N PHE A 261 8.95 2.97 11.31
CA PHE A 261 8.38 1.64 11.10
C PHE A 261 6.91 1.52 11.53
N GLY A 262 6.34 2.54 12.17
CA GLY A 262 4.94 2.53 12.61
C GLY A 262 4.65 3.33 13.88
N ASP A 263 3.36 3.46 14.19
CA ASP A 263 2.85 3.74 15.54
C ASP A 263 2.40 2.41 16.16
N LEU A 264 3.26 1.87 17.01
CA LEU A 264 3.05 0.59 17.68
C LEU A 264 2.32 0.84 19.00
N GLN A 265 1.13 0.27 19.15
CA GLN A 265 0.32 0.36 20.37
C GLN A 265 -0.03 -1.04 20.87
N VAL A 266 0.09 -1.29 22.16
CA VAL A 266 -0.35 -2.57 22.77
C VAL A 266 -1.43 -2.30 23.80
N TYR A 267 -2.53 -3.05 23.68
CA TYR A 267 -3.70 -2.96 24.54
C TYR A 267 -3.93 -4.28 25.28
N ALA A 268 -4.34 -4.18 26.53
CA ALA A 268 -4.81 -5.30 27.35
C ALA A 268 -6.28 -5.07 27.72
N SER A 269 -7.08 -6.13 27.69
CA SER A 269 -8.50 -6.14 28.06
C SER A 269 -8.93 -7.57 28.36
N SER A 270 -9.96 -7.75 29.19
CA SER A 270 -10.60 -9.03 29.44
C SER A 270 -11.43 -9.56 28.27
N TYR A 271 -11.82 -8.68 27.34
CA TYR A 271 -12.62 -9.01 26.16
C TYR A 271 -11.78 -9.53 24.99
N MET A 272 -10.46 -9.50 25.16
CA MET A 272 -9.53 -10.01 24.17
C MET A 272 -9.51 -11.55 24.24
N HIS A 273 -10.15 -12.20 23.25
CA HIS A 273 -9.98 -13.60 22.88
C HIS A 273 -9.32 -13.75 21.47
N PHE A 274 -8.12 -14.34 21.39
CA PHE A 274 -7.30 -14.50 20.18
C PHE A 274 -6.73 -15.90 20.27
N ALA A 275 -7.43 -16.78 19.57
CA ALA A 275 -7.14 -18.18 19.51
C ALA A 275 -7.32 -18.60 18.04
N PRO A 276 -6.46 -18.11 17.14
CA PRO A 276 -6.69 -18.24 15.71
C PRO A 276 -6.58 -19.71 15.31
N GLY A 277 -7.68 -20.30 14.83
CA GLY A 277 -7.74 -21.72 14.50
C GLY A 277 -7.86 -22.66 15.70
N LEU A 278 -8.15 -22.15 16.91
CA LEU A 278 -8.33 -23.02 18.08
C LEU A 278 -9.44 -24.03 17.82
N SER A 279 -9.10 -25.31 17.98
CA SER A 279 -10.06 -26.41 17.82
C SER A 279 -11.24 -26.29 18.79
N ASP A 280 -12.44 -26.57 18.31
CA ASP A 280 -13.66 -26.66 19.14
C ASP A 280 -13.52 -27.71 20.25
N ASN A 281 -12.67 -28.72 20.05
CA ASN A 281 -12.40 -29.73 21.06
C ASN A 281 -11.53 -29.24 22.21
N ALA A 282 -10.98 -28.02 22.15
CA ALA A 282 -10.30 -27.40 23.29
C ALA A 282 -11.25 -27.25 24.49
N ALA A 283 -12.52 -26.96 24.25
CA ALA A 283 -13.53 -26.80 25.30
C ALA A 283 -13.83 -28.11 26.06
N PHE A 284 -13.62 -29.26 25.42
CA PHE A 284 -13.83 -30.58 26.03
C PHE A 284 -12.54 -31.21 26.55
N GLY A 285 -11.40 -30.84 25.95
CA GLY A 285 -10.10 -31.41 26.23
C GLY A 285 -9.32 -30.71 27.35
N MET A 286 -9.77 -29.54 27.78
CA MET A 286 -9.17 -28.77 28.88
C MET A 286 -10.16 -28.60 30.03
N PRO A 287 -9.69 -28.59 31.30
CA PRO A 287 -10.54 -28.25 32.44
C PRO A 287 -11.13 -26.83 32.33
N GLU A 288 -10.32 -25.88 31.85
CA GLU A 288 -10.71 -24.49 31.61
C GLU A 288 -9.80 -23.91 30.51
N VAL A 289 -10.39 -23.18 29.56
CA VAL A 289 -9.61 -22.46 28.54
C VAL A 289 -9.01 -21.21 29.20
N PRO A 290 -7.68 -20.99 29.13
CA PRO A 290 -7.07 -19.88 29.86
C PRO A 290 -7.66 -18.54 29.42
N ALA A 291 -8.01 -17.69 30.39
CA ALA A 291 -8.49 -16.35 30.12
C ALA A 291 -7.33 -15.40 29.82
N ASN A 292 -7.57 -14.39 28.97
CA ASN A 292 -6.60 -13.32 28.69
C ASN A 292 -5.23 -13.84 28.23
N THR A 293 -5.17 -14.87 27.39
CA THR A 293 -3.94 -15.52 26.91
C THR A 293 -3.00 -14.59 26.15
N TYR A 294 -3.46 -13.41 25.75
CA TYR A 294 -2.70 -12.48 24.91
C TYR A 294 -3.05 -11.03 25.21
N VAL A 295 -2.22 -10.13 24.70
CA VAL A 295 -2.49 -8.69 24.58
C VAL A 295 -2.47 -8.29 23.11
N GLY A 296 -3.32 -7.37 22.69
CA GLY A 296 -3.45 -6.97 21.29
C GLY A 296 -2.39 -5.94 20.90
N MET A 297 -1.52 -6.28 19.96
CA MET A 297 -0.58 -5.36 19.33
C MET A 297 -1.16 -4.80 18.04
N TYR A 298 -1.05 -3.48 17.88
CA TYR A 298 -1.57 -2.73 16.75
C TYR A 298 -0.44 -1.90 16.13
N ARG A 299 -0.33 -1.93 14.82
CA ARG A 299 0.61 -1.13 14.02
C ARG A 299 -0.20 -0.22 13.12
N ASP A 300 -0.09 1.09 13.31
CA ASP A 300 -0.79 2.09 12.48
C ASP A 300 -2.32 1.93 12.53
N GLY A 301 -2.80 1.49 13.70
CA GLY A 301 -4.20 1.17 13.92
C GLY A 301 -4.66 -0.18 13.34
N ASP A 302 -3.82 -0.86 12.55
CA ASP A 302 -4.08 -2.21 12.04
C ASP A 302 -3.70 -3.26 13.08
N GLY A 303 -4.53 -4.29 13.21
CA GLY A 303 -4.39 -5.38 14.19
C GLY A 303 -5.75 -6.02 14.51
N PRO A 304 -5.85 -6.86 15.56
CA PRO A 304 -4.79 -7.22 16.49
C PRO A 304 -3.82 -8.26 15.93
N GLU A 305 -2.54 -8.09 16.22
CA GLU A 305 -1.58 -9.18 16.30
C GLU A 305 -1.46 -9.60 17.78
N GLY A 306 -1.77 -10.85 18.09
CA GLY A 306 -1.81 -11.30 19.49
C GLY A 306 -0.41 -11.56 20.05
N ILE A 307 0.01 -10.76 21.03
CA ILE A 307 1.21 -11.03 21.83
C ILE A 307 0.83 -12.05 22.90
N MET A 308 1.37 -13.26 22.80
CA MET A 308 1.06 -14.30 23.78
C MET A 308 1.69 -14.01 25.13
N ARG A 309 0.88 -14.16 26.19
CA ARG A 309 1.34 -14.05 27.57
C ARG A 309 2.06 -15.32 27.98
N ASN A 310 2.87 -15.22 29.02
CA ASN A 310 3.46 -16.39 29.66
C ASN A 310 2.34 -17.21 30.33
N LEU A 311 2.01 -18.36 29.76
CA LEU A 311 1.02 -19.29 30.30
C LEU A 311 1.64 -20.17 31.38
N ALA A 312 0.88 -20.46 32.44
CA ALA A 312 1.33 -21.40 33.46
C ALA A 312 1.49 -22.81 32.86
N PRO A 313 2.36 -23.68 33.42
CA PRO A 313 2.60 -25.01 32.86
C PRO A 313 1.34 -25.87 32.66
N ALA A 314 0.33 -25.71 33.52
CA ALA A 314 -0.95 -26.41 33.39
C ALA A 314 -1.81 -25.92 32.20
N GLU A 315 -1.62 -24.67 31.79
CA GLU A 315 -2.37 -24.00 30.72
C GLU A 315 -1.72 -24.19 29.35
N GLN A 316 -0.45 -24.60 29.30
CA GLN A 316 0.32 -24.79 28.07
C GLN A 316 -0.25 -25.86 27.13
N VAL A 317 -1.08 -26.78 27.65
CA VAL A 317 -1.89 -27.70 26.83
C VAL A 317 -2.72 -26.97 25.78
N TYR A 318 -3.01 -25.68 25.99
CA TYR A 318 -3.59 -24.76 25.02
C TYR A 318 -2.95 -24.83 23.64
N PHE A 319 -1.61 -24.85 23.55
CA PHE A 319 -0.91 -24.83 22.28
C PHE A 319 -1.21 -26.04 21.41
N ARG A 320 -1.49 -27.20 22.02
CA ARG A 320 -1.88 -28.42 21.31
C ARG A 320 -3.10 -28.19 20.41
N TYR A 321 -4.06 -27.39 20.83
CA TYR A 321 -5.30 -27.18 20.08
C TYR A 321 -5.19 -26.09 19.01
N LEU A 322 -4.02 -25.48 18.85
CA LEU A 322 -3.75 -24.51 17.80
C LEU A 322 -3.16 -25.18 16.55
N PRO A 323 -3.45 -24.65 15.36
CA PRO A 323 -2.90 -25.18 14.10
C PRO A 323 -1.37 -25.09 14.05
N MET A 324 -0.76 -24.14 14.75
CA MET A 324 0.70 -24.00 14.88
C MET A 324 1.36 -25.21 15.53
N HIS A 325 0.63 -26.06 16.25
CA HIS A 325 1.17 -27.29 16.84
C HIS A 325 1.28 -28.44 15.82
N TYR A 326 0.60 -28.33 14.68
CA TYR A 326 0.44 -29.42 13.72
C TYR A 326 1.74 -30.07 13.21
N PRO A 327 2.84 -29.34 12.88
CA PRO A 327 4.09 -30.00 12.48
C PRO A 327 4.73 -30.85 13.59
N TYR A 328 4.49 -30.55 14.87
CA TYR A 328 5.10 -31.25 16.01
C TYR A 328 4.41 -32.58 16.34
N VAL A 329 3.23 -32.83 15.76
CA VAL A 329 2.53 -34.12 15.87
C VAL A 329 3.40 -35.26 15.32
N ILE A 330 4.23 -34.98 14.31
CA ILE A 330 5.13 -35.95 13.67
C ILE A 330 6.62 -35.61 13.87
N LYS A 331 6.94 -34.50 14.53
CA LYS A 331 8.31 -34.06 14.81
C LYS A 331 8.57 -33.93 16.30
N ALA A 332 9.31 -34.89 16.84
CA ALA A 332 9.78 -34.83 18.21
C ALA A 332 11.11 -34.06 18.31
N ARG A 333 11.16 -33.08 19.22
CA ARG A 333 12.36 -32.29 19.54
C ARG A 333 13.08 -31.65 18.32
N PRO A 334 12.35 -31.05 17.36
CA PRO A 334 12.96 -30.54 16.14
C PRO A 334 13.87 -29.32 16.37
N LYS A 335 14.76 -29.06 15.42
CA LYS A 335 15.34 -27.74 15.19
C LYS A 335 14.35 -26.92 14.34
N THR A 336 13.80 -25.86 14.92
CA THR A 336 12.69 -25.10 14.34
C THR A 336 13.13 -23.71 13.87
N PHE A 337 12.66 -23.28 12.71
CA PHE A 337 12.71 -21.90 12.25
C PHE A 337 11.30 -21.31 12.18
N VAL A 338 11.07 -20.16 12.79
CA VAL A 338 9.82 -19.40 12.67
C VAL A 338 10.09 -18.19 11.78
N VAL A 339 9.39 -18.11 10.64
CA VAL A 339 9.69 -17.14 9.58
C VAL A 339 9.43 -15.69 10.01
N GLN A 340 8.44 -15.48 10.87
CA GLN A 340 8.12 -14.17 11.43
C GLN A 340 7.76 -14.29 12.91
N PHE A 341 8.44 -13.51 13.77
CA PHE A 341 8.18 -13.48 15.21
C PHE A 341 6.79 -12.94 15.51
N GLY A 342 6.50 -11.72 15.06
CA GLY A 342 5.20 -11.10 15.26
C GLY A 342 4.83 -10.98 16.74
N GLY A 343 3.71 -11.59 17.12
CA GLY A 343 3.25 -11.72 18.51
C GLY A 343 3.85 -12.88 19.31
N GLY A 344 4.69 -13.72 18.69
CA GLY A 344 5.40 -14.81 19.35
C GLY A 344 4.61 -16.12 19.50
N ILE A 345 3.39 -16.23 18.97
CA ILE A 345 2.52 -17.42 19.13
C ILE A 345 3.16 -18.70 18.57
N SER A 346 3.67 -18.68 17.34
CA SER A 346 4.39 -19.82 16.75
C SER A 346 5.69 -20.13 17.49
N THR A 347 6.36 -19.09 18.02
CA THR A 347 7.59 -19.27 18.80
C THR A 347 7.31 -20.00 20.11
N GLN A 348 6.24 -19.61 20.81
CA GLN A 348 5.82 -20.29 22.04
C GLN A 348 5.34 -21.72 21.77
N ALA A 349 4.52 -21.93 20.72
CA ALA A 349 4.09 -23.26 20.32
C ALA A 349 5.30 -24.19 20.00
N ALA A 350 6.34 -23.67 19.35
CA ALA A 350 7.56 -24.41 19.06
C ALA A 350 8.35 -24.79 20.32
N LEU A 351 8.48 -23.85 21.27
CA LEU A 351 9.19 -24.06 22.53
C LEU A 351 8.46 -25.04 23.45
N ASP A 352 7.13 -24.94 23.51
CA ASP A 352 6.22 -25.82 24.24
C ASP A 352 6.23 -27.25 23.68
N ALA A 353 6.19 -27.39 22.34
CA ALA A 353 6.31 -28.68 21.67
C ALA A 353 7.69 -29.36 21.83
N GLY A 354 8.61 -28.74 22.59
CA GLY A 354 9.89 -29.35 22.98
C GLY A 354 10.99 -29.21 21.95
N SER A 355 10.93 -28.22 21.04
CA SER A 355 12.01 -27.94 20.08
C SER A 355 13.36 -27.79 20.79
N THR A 356 14.43 -28.37 20.21
CA THR A 356 15.79 -28.31 20.78
C THR A 356 16.39 -26.91 20.66
N SER A 357 16.11 -26.25 19.55
CA SER A 357 16.44 -24.85 19.31
C SER A 357 15.39 -24.23 18.41
N VAL A 358 15.04 -22.98 18.68
CA VAL A 358 14.12 -22.18 17.87
C VAL A 358 14.89 -20.98 17.33
N THR A 359 14.93 -20.80 16.02
CA THR A 359 15.41 -19.55 15.41
C THR A 359 14.20 -18.79 14.90
N VAL A 360 14.10 -17.50 15.20
CA VAL A 360 12.99 -16.67 14.75
C VAL A 360 13.49 -15.38 14.13
N ALA A 361 12.81 -14.92 13.08
CA ALA A 361 13.13 -13.68 12.39
C ALA A 361 12.08 -12.59 12.66
N GLU A 362 12.52 -11.36 12.88
CA GLU A 362 11.65 -10.19 13.02
C GLU A 362 12.25 -9.01 12.27
N SER A 363 11.58 -8.57 11.20
CA SER A 363 12.06 -7.48 10.35
C SER A 363 11.78 -6.10 10.92
N ASN A 364 10.83 -5.97 11.85
CA ASN A 364 10.48 -4.71 12.47
C ASN A 364 11.28 -4.49 13.77
N PRO A 365 12.26 -3.57 13.78
CA PRO A 365 13.05 -3.31 14.97
C PRO A 365 12.23 -2.70 16.12
N MET A 366 11.05 -2.11 15.85
CA MET A 366 10.16 -1.64 16.93
C MET A 366 9.55 -2.80 17.71
N THR A 367 9.17 -3.89 17.04
CA THR A 367 8.60 -5.08 17.70
C THR A 367 9.62 -5.67 18.67
N LEU A 368 10.87 -5.87 18.23
CA LEU A 368 11.94 -6.38 19.11
C LEU A 368 12.25 -5.43 20.28
N ARG A 369 12.20 -4.11 20.06
CA ARG A 369 12.36 -3.14 21.16
C ARG A 369 11.21 -3.20 22.15
N ALA A 370 9.98 -3.37 21.66
CA ALA A 370 8.80 -3.48 22.50
C ALA A 370 8.89 -4.72 23.41
N PHE A 371 9.24 -5.89 22.86
CA PHE A 371 9.39 -7.12 23.66
C PHE A 371 10.56 -7.09 24.65
N ARG A 372 11.50 -6.16 24.50
CA ARG A 372 12.59 -5.90 25.47
C ARG A 372 12.23 -4.85 26.53
N ASP A 373 11.11 -4.15 26.36
CA ASP A 373 10.60 -3.21 27.35
C ASP A 373 10.13 -3.97 28.61
N PRO A 374 10.41 -3.46 29.83
CA PRO A 374 10.01 -4.13 31.07
C PRO A 374 8.53 -4.54 31.11
N ILE A 375 7.62 -3.72 30.57
CA ILE A 375 6.18 -4.00 30.58
C ILE A 375 5.87 -5.28 29.79
N LEU A 376 6.44 -5.44 28.60
CA LEU A 376 6.17 -6.62 27.77
C LEU A 376 7.04 -7.82 28.14
N ARG A 377 8.21 -7.62 28.74
CA ARG A 377 8.99 -8.71 29.33
C ARG A 377 8.19 -9.41 30.42
N ASP A 378 7.54 -8.66 31.31
CA ASP A 378 6.69 -9.22 32.36
C ASP A 378 5.48 -9.97 31.77
N VAL A 379 4.86 -9.41 30.71
CA VAL A 379 3.71 -10.03 30.03
C VAL A 379 4.07 -11.35 29.35
N THR A 380 5.22 -11.39 28.68
CA THR A 380 5.65 -12.52 27.81
C THR A 380 6.54 -13.53 28.54
N GLY A 381 6.91 -13.27 29.79
CA GLY A 381 7.88 -14.11 30.51
C GLY A 381 9.30 -13.97 29.97
N ASP A 382 9.64 -12.80 29.41
CA ASP A 382 10.93 -12.49 28.81
C ASP A 382 11.34 -13.49 27.71
N ILE A 383 10.39 -13.82 26.81
CA ILE A 383 10.56 -14.83 25.75
C ILE A 383 11.84 -14.64 24.92
N LEU A 384 12.26 -13.39 24.69
CA LEU A 384 13.47 -13.08 23.91
C LEU A 384 14.78 -13.45 24.63
N ALA A 385 14.73 -13.76 25.93
CA ALA A 385 15.85 -14.23 26.73
C ALA A 385 15.89 -15.76 26.89
N GLU A 386 14.94 -16.49 26.30
CA GLU A 386 14.91 -17.96 26.33
C GLU A 386 16.21 -18.55 25.75
N PRO A 387 16.94 -19.42 26.48
CA PRO A 387 18.22 -19.96 26.02
C PRO A 387 18.16 -20.77 24.72
N ARG A 388 17.01 -21.38 24.41
CA ARG A 388 16.79 -22.11 23.17
C ARG A 388 16.47 -21.21 21.97
N LEU A 389 16.22 -19.91 22.19
CA LEU A 389 15.76 -18.97 21.16
C LEU A 389 16.92 -18.15 20.58
N LYS A 390 17.05 -18.16 19.26
CA LYS A 390 17.94 -17.29 18.49
C LYS A 390 17.09 -16.30 17.68
N VAL A 391 17.31 -15.01 17.89
CA VAL A 391 16.58 -13.95 17.16
C VAL A 391 17.43 -13.42 16.01
N ILE A 392 16.84 -13.36 14.82
CA ILE A 392 17.37 -12.71 13.64
C ILE A 392 16.63 -11.38 13.46
N ASP A 393 17.36 -10.27 13.43
CA ASP A 393 16.82 -8.90 13.40
C ASP A 393 16.56 -8.38 11.97
N TYR A 394 16.25 -9.30 11.05
CA TYR A 394 15.81 -9.01 9.70
C TYR A 394 14.87 -10.07 9.16
N ASP A 395 14.34 -9.83 7.95
CA ASP A 395 13.34 -10.66 7.28
C ASP A 395 13.74 -12.16 7.17
N GLY A 396 12.87 -13.04 7.66
CA GLY A 396 13.11 -14.49 7.70
C GLY A 396 13.19 -15.15 6.33
N ARG A 397 12.48 -14.62 5.32
CA ARG A 397 12.58 -15.09 3.93
C ARG A 397 13.98 -14.88 3.39
N LEU A 398 14.53 -13.68 3.61
CA LEU A 398 15.88 -13.35 3.18
C LEU A 398 16.94 -14.17 3.92
N PHE A 399 16.71 -14.48 5.21
CA PHE A 399 17.60 -15.36 5.97
C PHE A 399 17.59 -16.78 5.40
N LEU A 400 16.42 -17.39 5.22
CA LEU A 400 16.30 -18.76 4.72
C LEU A 400 16.83 -18.93 3.29
N ALA A 401 16.66 -17.91 2.43
CA ALA A 401 17.20 -17.92 1.08
C ALA A 401 18.75 -17.93 1.02
N ASN A 402 19.43 -17.47 2.06
CA ASN A 402 20.88 -17.27 2.07
C ASN A 402 21.63 -18.15 3.10
N THR A 403 20.91 -18.95 3.90
CA THR A 403 21.52 -19.74 4.97
C THR A 403 21.95 -21.13 4.50
N ALA A 404 23.12 -21.57 4.99
CA ALA A 404 23.55 -22.96 4.87
C ALA A 404 22.94 -23.86 5.95
N GLU A 405 22.33 -23.29 6.99
CA GLU A 405 21.65 -24.07 8.02
C GLU A 405 20.41 -24.80 7.45
N ARG A 406 20.10 -25.96 8.02
CA ARG A 406 18.89 -26.72 7.73
C ARG A 406 18.05 -26.91 8.98
N TYR A 407 16.74 -26.99 8.80
CA TYR A 407 15.75 -27.03 9.88
C TYR A 407 14.79 -28.21 9.70
N ASP A 408 14.40 -28.83 10.81
CA ASP A 408 13.44 -29.95 10.82
C ASP A 408 12.00 -29.46 10.69
N VAL A 409 11.74 -28.24 11.18
CA VAL A 409 10.47 -27.54 11.04
C VAL A 409 10.73 -26.10 10.60
N ILE A 410 10.04 -25.64 9.56
CA ILE A 410 9.95 -24.22 9.19
C ILE A 410 8.48 -23.83 9.31
N ASP A 411 8.19 -22.80 10.09
CA ASP A 411 6.82 -22.34 10.36
C ASP A 411 6.57 -20.93 9.80
N LEU A 412 5.55 -20.84 8.94
CA LEU A 412 4.96 -19.58 8.47
C LEU A 412 3.46 -19.60 8.79
N SER A 413 3.14 -19.56 10.09
CA SER A 413 1.75 -19.53 10.53
C SER A 413 1.32 -18.12 10.93
N LEU A 414 0.25 -17.64 10.28
CA LEU A 414 -0.42 -16.37 10.60
C LEU A 414 0.54 -15.17 10.65
N ALA A 415 1.62 -15.21 9.87
CA ALA A 415 2.60 -14.14 9.75
C ALA A 415 1.95 -12.82 9.28
N ASP A 416 0.82 -12.92 8.57
CA ASP A 416 -0.01 -11.79 8.17
C ASP A 416 -1.37 -11.75 8.89
N SER A 417 -1.39 -12.08 10.19
CA SER A 417 -2.61 -12.15 11.01
C SER A 417 -3.40 -10.83 11.05
N VAL A 418 -2.82 -9.71 10.61
CA VAL A 418 -3.45 -8.39 10.54
C VAL A 418 -4.19 -8.15 9.22
N GLY A 419 -3.65 -8.65 8.10
CA GLY A 419 -4.16 -8.35 6.76
C GLY A 419 -5.47 -9.04 6.43
N LEU A 420 -5.54 -10.36 6.66
CA LEU A 420 -6.67 -11.21 6.27
C LEU A 420 -7.79 -11.33 7.32
N SER A 421 -7.63 -10.69 8.48
CA SER A 421 -8.68 -10.63 9.52
C SER A 421 -9.16 -9.22 9.81
N ASN A 422 -8.85 -8.24 8.96
CA ASN A 422 -9.21 -6.84 9.17
C ASN A 422 -10.73 -6.64 8.92
N PRO A 423 -11.53 -6.22 9.92
CA PRO A 423 -12.98 -6.07 9.78
C PRO A 423 -13.41 -5.04 8.73
N GLY A 424 -12.47 -4.22 8.26
CA GLY A 424 -12.72 -3.12 7.33
C GLY A 424 -12.35 -3.39 5.88
N GLY A 425 -12.27 -4.65 5.44
CA GLY A 425 -11.90 -5.04 4.09
C GLY A 425 -10.39 -5.07 3.83
N PHE A 426 -9.99 -5.70 2.72
CA PHE A 426 -8.58 -6.04 2.50
C PHE A 426 -7.79 -4.94 1.79
N ALA A 427 -6.68 -4.57 2.42
CA ALA A 427 -5.73 -3.66 1.81
C ALA A 427 -4.84 -4.39 0.78
N ILE A 428 -4.76 -3.85 -0.44
CA ILE A 428 -3.85 -4.33 -1.50
C ILE A 428 -2.41 -4.04 -1.12
N SER A 429 -1.78 -5.01 -0.48
CA SER A 429 -0.42 -4.93 0.02
C SER A 429 0.38 -6.13 -0.48
N GLU A 430 1.67 -5.91 -0.69
CA GLU A 430 2.60 -6.94 -1.12
C GLU A 430 2.87 -7.96 0.01
N LYS A 431 2.84 -9.25 -0.32
CA LYS A 431 2.96 -10.38 0.60
C LYS A 431 4.06 -11.34 0.16
N TYR A 432 5.28 -10.81 0.12
CA TYR A 432 6.47 -11.53 -0.34
C TYR A 432 6.76 -12.84 0.39
N ALA A 433 6.39 -12.95 1.68
CA ALA A 433 6.59 -14.17 2.46
C ALA A 433 5.80 -15.39 1.95
N TYR A 434 4.75 -15.17 1.15
CA TYR A 434 3.87 -16.21 0.61
C TYR A 434 4.08 -16.50 -0.87
N THR A 435 5.09 -15.90 -1.49
CA THR A 435 5.39 -16.06 -2.92
C THR A 435 6.00 -17.42 -3.23
N HIS A 436 5.90 -17.86 -4.48
CA HIS A 436 6.52 -19.08 -5.00
C HIS A 436 8.01 -19.14 -4.67
N GLU A 437 8.74 -18.04 -4.87
CA GLU A 437 10.17 -17.94 -4.61
C GLU A 437 10.49 -18.08 -3.11
N ALA A 438 9.65 -17.52 -2.24
CA ALA A 438 9.77 -17.68 -0.81
C ALA A 438 9.51 -19.13 -0.38
N MET A 439 8.45 -19.75 -0.89
CA MET A 439 8.11 -21.15 -0.61
C MET A 439 9.24 -22.09 -1.02
N LEU A 440 9.83 -21.89 -2.21
CA LEU A 440 11.01 -22.64 -2.65
C LEU A 440 12.20 -22.47 -1.71
N SER A 441 12.47 -21.24 -1.29
CA SER A 441 13.55 -20.95 -0.33
C SER A 441 13.34 -21.69 0.99
N TYR A 442 12.09 -21.74 1.48
CA TYR A 442 11.75 -22.50 2.68
C TYR A 442 11.95 -24.00 2.47
N MET A 443 11.46 -24.57 1.37
CA MET A 443 11.62 -25.99 1.04
C MET A 443 13.09 -26.40 0.93
N HIS A 444 13.95 -25.57 0.32
CA HIS A 444 15.40 -25.81 0.24
C HIS A 444 16.13 -25.71 1.58
N ALA A 445 15.60 -24.93 2.53
CA ALA A 445 16.15 -24.79 3.87
C ALA A 445 15.72 -25.91 4.83
N LEU A 446 14.84 -26.83 4.42
CA LEU A 446 14.46 -28.01 5.20
C LEU A 446 15.59 -29.04 5.24
N ALA A 447 15.80 -29.65 6.41
CA ALA A 447 16.57 -30.89 6.55
C ALA A 447 15.87 -32.05 5.80
N ASP A 448 16.59 -33.15 5.57
CA ASP A 448 15.97 -34.33 4.96
C ASP A 448 14.85 -34.87 5.88
N GLY A 449 13.65 -35.06 5.33
CA GLY A 449 12.46 -35.38 6.11
C GLY A 449 11.86 -34.19 6.87
N GLY A 450 12.41 -32.98 6.79
CA GLY A 450 11.90 -31.77 7.44
C GLY A 450 10.52 -31.35 6.92
N VAL A 451 9.79 -30.56 7.71
CA VAL A 451 8.42 -30.12 7.43
C VAL A 451 8.33 -28.59 7.37
N LEU A 452 7.78 -28.06 6.29
CA LEU A 452 7.30 -26.68 6.20
C LEU A 452 5.83 -26.66 6.59
N SER A 453 5.46 -25.83 7.56
CA SER A 453 4.07 -25.58 7.99
C SER A 453 3.67 -24.16 7.61
N VAL A 454 2.56 -24.03 6.88
CA VAL A 454 2.00 -22.74 6.49
C VAL A 454 0.54 -22.67 6.91
N THR A 455 0.21 -21.74 7.81
CA THR A 455 -1.17 -21.51 8.28
C THR A 455 -1.66 -20.13 7.86
N LEU A 456 -2.86 -20.06 7.28
CA LEU A 456 -3.52 -18.84 6.83
C LEU A 456 -4.95 -18.76 7.39
N TRP A 457 -5.47 -17.55 7.60
CA TRP A 457 -6.90 -17.35 7.85
C TRP A 457 -7.73 -17.85 6.66
N ASN A 458 -8.79 -18.60 6.95
CA ASN A 458 -9.74 -19.12 5.97
C ASN A 458 -11.16 -18.64 6.33
N LYS A 459 -11.43 -17.35 6.13
CA LYS A 459 -12.70 -16.69 6.51
C LYS A 459 -13.57 -16.28 5.31
N GLU A 460 -13.06 -16.48 4.10
CA GLU A 460 -13.69 -15.99 2.88
C GLU A 460 -14.61 -17.08 2.31
N GLU A 461 -15.89 -16.75 2.16
CA GLU A 461 -16.87 -17.61 1.48
C GLU A 461 -17.61 -16.77 0.44
N PRO A 462 -17.42 -17.04 -0.86
CA PRO A 462 -16.58 -18.08 -1.49
C PRO A 462 -15.05 -17.93 -1.26
N PRO A 463 -14.25 -19.03 -1.27
CA PRO A 463 -12.80 -18.99 -0.98
C PRO A 463 -11.93 -18.20 -1.97
N LYS A 464 -11.15 -17.21 -1.49
CA LYS A 464 -10.32 -16.35 -2.36
C LYS A 464 -8.81 -16.53 -2.12
N SER A 465 -8.31 -16.06 -0.98
CA SER A 465 -6.89 -16.07 -0.60
C SER A 465 -6.31 -17.48 -0.47
N VAL A 466 -7.10 -18.41 0.07
CA VAL A 466 -6.69 -19.81 0.28
C VAL A 466 -6.37 -20.52 -1.03
N LEU A 467 -7.14 -20.26 -2.10
CA LEU A 467 -6.85 -20.87 -3.41
C LEU A 467 -5.54 -20.35 -4.01
N LYS A 468 -5.22 -19.06 -3.82
CA LYS A 468 -3.91 -18.51 -4.21
C LYS A 468 -2.78 -19.13 -3.38
N LEU A 469 -2.99 -19.36 -2.08
CA LEU A 469 -2.01 -20.05 -1.25
C LEU A 469 -1.75 -21.47 -1.75
N TYR A 470 -2.81 -22.24 -1.99
CA TYR A 470 -2.72 -23.63 -2.45
C TYR A 470 -2.01 -23.71 -3.81
N SER A 471 -2.38 -22.85 -4.76
CA SER A 471 -1.73 -22.82 -6.08
C SER A 471 -0.25 -22.47 -5.98
N THR A 472 0.11 -21.53 -5.10
CA THR A 472 1.50 -21.13 -4.87
C THR A 472 2.34 -22.25 -4.24
N ILE A 473 1.84 -22.90 -3.19
CA ILE A 473 2.56 -24.02 -2.54
C ILE A 473 2.68 -25.21 -3.50
N ALA A 474 1.61 -25.57 -4.21
CA ALA A 474 1.65 -26.67 -5.16
C ALA A 474 2.63 -26.42 -6.31
N GLU A 475 2.68 -25.19 -6.84
CA GLU A 475 3.63 -24.82 -7.89
C GLU A 475 5.08 -24.83 -7.39
N ALA A 476 5.33 -24.34 -6.18
CA ALA A 476 6.64 -24.43 -5.54
C ALA A 476 7.06 -25.88 -5.30
N ALA A 477 6.15 -26.73 -4.79
CA ALA A 477 6.40 -28.15 -4.56
C ALA A 477 6.71 -28.90 -5.87
N ARG A 478 5.95 -28.65 -6.95
CA ARG A 478 6.25 -29.23 -8.28
C ARG A 478 7.58 -28.74 -8.86
N THR A 479 7.98 -27.51 -8.55
CA THR A 479 9.28 -26.96 -8.97
C THR A 479 10.43 -27.60 -8.18
N PHE A 480 10.18 -27.91 -6.90
CA PHE A 480 11.14 -28.56 -6.00
C PHE A 480 11.33 -30.05 -6.36
N ASP A 481 10.24 -30.80 -6.51
CA ASP A 481 10.21 -32.20 -6.97
C ASP A 481 8.95 -32.48 -7.78
N GLY A 482 9.08 -32.48 -9.10
CA GLY A 482 7.94 -32.66 -10.01
C GLY A 482 7.27 -34.04 -9.96
N GLN A 483 7.96 -35.09 -9.49
CA GLN A 483 7.36 -36.43 -9.36
C GLN A 483 6.91 -36.73 -7.92
N GLY A 484 7.56 -36.13 -6.93
CA GLY A 484 7.27 -36.30 -5.51
C GLY A 484 6.14 -35.43 -4.96
N ALA A 485 5.81 -34.29 -5.62
CA ALA A 485 4.93 -33.26 -5.05
C ALA A 485 3.58 -33.75 -4.49
N ALA A 486 2.95 -34.75 -5.10
CA ALA A 486 1.69 -35.33 -4.60
C ALA A 486 1.86 -36.09 -3.26
N ASN A 487 3.05 -36.63 -3.00
CA ASN A 487 3.37 -37.34 -1.76
C ASN A 487 3.92 -36.41 -0.67
N ASP A 488 4.29 -35.18 -1.04
CA ASP A 488 4.95 -34.22 -0.15
C ASP A 488 3.98 -33.30 0.59
N ILE A 489 2.68 -33.31 0.27
CA ILE A 489 1.70 -32.34 0.81
C ILE A 489 0.64 -33.01 1.71
N PHE A 490 0.31 -32.34 2.82
CA PHE A 490 -0.84 -32.64 3.66
C PHE A 490 -1.56 -31.32 4.01
N ALA A 491 -2.85 -31.20 3.74
CA ALA A 491 -3.63 -29.99 4.00
C ALA A 491 -4.87 -30.27 4.85
N VAL A 492 -5.15 -29.38 5.80
CA VAL A 492 -6.33 -29.40 6.68
C VAL A 492 -6.97 -28.03 6.76
N SER A 493 -8.26 -28.01 7.05
CA SER A 493 -9.01 -26.77 7.22
C SER A 493 -9.87 -26.84 8.47
N SER A 494 -9.88 -25.74 9.23
CA SER A 494 -10.86 -25.46 10.27
C SER A 494 -11.87 -24.50 9.67
N TYR A 495 -13.14 -24.91 9.64
CA TYR A 495 -14.23 -24.17 9.00
C TYR A 495 -14.28 -22.70 9.47
N LEU A 496 -14.35 -21.77 8.50
CA LEU A 496 -14.35 -20.30 8.70
C LEU A 496 -13.28 -19.77 9.67
N SER A 497 -12.17 -20.48 9.81
CA SER A 497 -11.12 -20.16 10.77
C SER A 497 -9.75 -20.16 10.12
N THR A 498 -9.12 -21.31 9.93
CA THR A 498 -7.77 -21.37 9.35
C THR A 498 -7.59 -22.57 8.44
N THR A 499 -6.72 -22.45 7.45
CA THR A 499 -6.17 -23.59 6.72
C THR A 499 -4.71 -23.79 7.09
N THR A 500 -4.26 -25.04 7.19
CA THR A 500 -2.86 -25.39 7.41
C THR A 500 -2.39 -26.38 6.35
N VAL A 501 -1.31 -26.03 5.68
CA VAL A 501 -0.66 -26.85 4.66
C VAL A 501 0.72 -27.23 5.18
N LEU A 502 0.98 -28.54 5.24
CA LEU A 502 2.29 -29.11 5.51
C LEU A 502 2.91 -29.57 4.19
N PHE A 503 4.17 -29.19 3.97
CA PHE A 503 5.04 -29.79 2.98
C PHE A 503 6.15 -30.57 3.70
N LYS A 504 6.38 -31.82 3.34
CA LYS A 504 7.47 -32.64 3.90
C LYS A 504 8.48 -33.00 2.82
N ARG A 505 9.75 -32.68 3.07
CA ARG A 505 10.84 -33.01 2.14
C ARG A 505 11.07 -34.53 2.11
N GLY A 506 10.78 -35.17 0.98
CA GLY A 506 10.93 -36.61 0.79
C GLY A 506 9.68 -37.43 1.11
N GLY A 507 8.50 -36.81 1.09
CA GLY A 507 7.20 -37.46 1.20
C GLY A 507 6.77 -37.82 2.62
N PHE A 508 5.45 -37.93 2.80
CA PHE A 508 4.84 -38.47 4.02
C PHE A 508 4.78 -40.00 3.98
N ALA A 509 5.24 -40.66 5.04
CA ALA A 509 5.08 -42.09 5.23
C ALA A 509 3.65 -42.42 5.68
N GLU A 510 3.16 -43.62 5.37
CA GLU A 510 1.81 -44.06 5.75
C GLU A 510 1.52 -43.92 7.26
N ALA A 511 2.52 -44.20 8.10
CA ALA A 511 2.42 -44.05 9.56
C ALA A 511 2.25 -42.58 9.98
N GLU A 512 2.92 -41.64 9.31
CA GLU A 512 2.79 -40.21 9.57
C GLU A 512 1.43 -39.70 9.09
N ILE A 513 0.98 -40.14 7.90
CA ILE A 513 -0.36 -39.82 7.37
C ILE A 513 -1.43 -40.28 8.36
N LYS A 514 -1.35 -41.52 8.84
CA LYS A 514 -2.28 -42.05 9.85
C LYS A 514 -2.28 -41.17 11.11
N THR A 515 -1.09 -40.83 11.61
CA THR A 515 -0.94 -40.00 12.82
C THR A 515 -1.58 -38.62 12.65
N LEU A 516 -1.30 -37.95 11.54
CA LEU A 516 -1.86 -36.63 11.21
C LEU A 516 -3.39 -36.69 11.05
N ARG A 517 -3.92 -37.74 10.43
CA ARG A 517 -5.38 -37.93 10.29
C ARG A 517 -6.06 -38.18 11.62
N ASP A 518 -5.51 -39.06 12.45
CA ASP A 518 -6.03 -39.32 13.80
C ASP A 518 -6.03 -38.02 14.62
N TYR A 519 -4.97 -37.21 14.50
CA TYR A 519 -4.90 -35.89 15.12
C TYR A 519 -5.95 -34.91 14.58
N THR A 520 -6.07 -34.79 13.26
CA THR A 520 -7.03 -33.91 12.57
C THR A 520 -8.45 -34.18 13.06
N ARG A 521 -8.84 -35.46 13.16
CA ARG A 521 -10.14 -35.88 13.68
C ARG A 521 -10.29 -35.55 15.16
N SER A 522 -9.24 -35.74 15.95
CA SER A 522 -9.25 -35.37 17.37
C SER A 522 -9.38 -33.86 17.61
N MET A 523 -9.10 -33.03 16.59
CA MET A 523 -9.25 -31.58 16.61
C MET A 523 -10.56 -31.10 15.94
N SER A 524 -11.41 -32.00 15.45
CA SER A 524 -12.61 -31.66 14.66
C SER A 524 -12.31 -30.78 13.44
N TRP A 525 -11.12 -30.95 12.85
CA TRP A 525 -10.75 -30.29 11.60
C TRP A 525 -11.10 -31.17 10.40
N GLU A 526 -11.19 -30.56 9.22
CA GLU A 526 -11.46 -31.27 7.97
C GLU A 526 -10.18 -31.66 7.25
N GLU A 527 -10.12 -32.92 6.81
CA GLU A 527 -9.12 -33.42 5.87
C GLU A 527 -9.38 -32.79 4.49
N ILE A 528 -8.43 -32.00 3.96
CA ILE A 528 -8.52 -31.36 2.63
C ILE A 528 -7.69 -32.10 1.60
N TYR A 529 -6.45 -32.47 1.95
CA TYR A 529 -5.60 -33.28 1.10
C TYR A 529 -4.61 -34.10 1.93
N TYR A 530 -4.37 -35.33 1.52
CA TYR A 530 -3.22 -36.13 1.95
C TYR A 530 -2.87 -37.13 0.84
N PRO A 531 -1.63 -37.66 0.82
CA PRO A 531 -1.23 -38.62 -0.20
C PRO A 531 -2.12 -39.88 -0.16
N GLY A 532 -2.71 -40.22 -1.31
CA GLY A 532 -3.64 -41.36 -1.42
C GLY A 532 -5.08 -41.09 -1.00
N MET A 533 -5.46 -39.83 -0.72
CA MET A 533 -6.86 -39.47 -0.49
C MET A 533 -7.72 -39.73 -1.73
N ALA A 534 -8.84 -40.44 -1.57
CA ALA A 534 -9.83 -40.61 -2.63
C ALA A 534 -10.59 -39.30 -2.86
N TYR A 535 -10.73 -38.90 -4.12
CA TYR A 535 -11.48 -37.71 -4.52
C TYR A 535 -12.75 -38.11 -5.26
N ASP A 536 -13.90 -37.65 -4.77
CA ASP A 536 -15.19 -37.75 -5.47
C ASP A 536 -15.47 -36.44 -6.21
N GLY A 537 -15.37 -36.49 -7.55
CA GLY A 537 -15.62 -35.35 -8.43
C GLY A 537 -17.06 -35.26 -8.95
N SER A 538 -17.99 -36.10 -8.50
CA SER A 538 -19.35 -36.18 -9.05
C SER A 538 -20.13 -34.87 -8.98
N THR A 539 -19.88 -34.05 -7.95
CA THR A 539 -20.55 -32.76 -7.72
C THR A 539 -19.71 -31.54 -8.10
N ALA A 540 -18.47 -31.75 -8.58
CA ALA A 540 -17.48 -30.70 -8.82
C ALA A 540 -17.98 -29.58 -9.74
N GLN A 541 -18.56 -29.96 -10.88
CA GLN A 541 -19.06 -28.99 -11.86
C GLN A 541 -20.25 -28.20 -11.31
N LYS A 542 -21.18 -28.87 -10.61
CA LYS A 542 -22.33 -28.22 -9.97
C LYS A 542 -21.87 -27.17 -8.96
N ILE A 543 -20.88 -27.48 -8.13
CA ILE A 543 -20.33 -26.53 -7.14
C ILE A 543 -19.74 -25.28 -7.83
N LEU A 544 -19.01 -25.45 -8.95
CA LEU A 544 -18.47 -24.31 -9.71
C LEU A 544 -19.57 -23.48 -10.36
N ASP A 545 -20.59 -24.13 -10.92
CA ASP A 545 -21.72 -23.46 -11.54
C ASP A 545 -22.55 -22.70 -10.48
N ASP A 546 -22.76 -23.28 -9.30
CA ASP A 546 -23.47 -22.66 -8.18
C ASP A 546 -22.69 -21.42 -7.65
N TYR A 547 -21.35 -21.50 -7.48
CA TYR A 547 -20.54 -20.33 -7.11
C TYR A 547 -20.51 -19.24 -8.19
N ARG A 548 -20.60 -19.62 -9.47
CA ARG A 548 -20.76 -18.65 -10.56
C ARG A 548 -22.14 -18.02 -10.53
N ALA A 549 -23.18 -18.80 -10.29
CA ALA A 549 -24.56 -18.34 -10.20
C ALA A 549 -24.75 -17.37 -9.01
N SER A 550 -24.07 -17.61 -7.88
CA SER A 550 -24.16 -16.71 -6.72
C SER A 550 -23.62 -15.30 -7.00
N ILE A 551 -22.64 -15.16 -7.91
CA ILE A 551 -22.02 -13.86 -8.26
C ILE A 551 -22.56 -13.28 -9.56
N PHE A 552 -22.92 -14.10 -10.55
CA PHE A 552 -23.33 -13.66 -11.90
C PHE A 552 -24.78 -14.02 -12.28
N GLY A 553 -25.48 -14.83 -11.49
CA GLY A 553 -26.87 -15.26 -11.74
C GLY A 553 -27.91 -14.18 -11.39
N SER A 554 -29.20 -14.45 -11.57
CA SER A 554 -30.29 -13.49 -11.29
C SER A 554 -31.44 -14.16 -10.53
N GLY A 555 -32.07 -13.47 -9.57
CA GLY A 555 -33.20 -14.04 -8.81
C GLY A 555 -32.74 -14.88 -7.61
N GLU A 556 -33.41 -16.02 -7.35
CA GLU A 556 -33.10 -16.96 -6.25
C GLU A 556 -31.68 -17.54 -6.32
N ASP A 557 -31.07 -17.62 -7.51
CA ASP A 557 -29.68 -18.05 -7.68
C ASP A 557 -28.65 -17.15 -6.97
N ALA A 558 -29.01 -15.90 -6.65
CA ALA A 558 -28.14 -14.93 -6.01
C ALA A 558 -28.11 -15.04 -4.46
N THR A 559 -28.97 -15.84 -3.84
CA THR A 559 -29.03 -16.00 -2.38
C THR A 559 -28.30 -17.25 -1.86
N LEU A 560 -27.69 -18.04 -2.76
CA LEU A 560 -27.01 -19.31 -2.43
C LEU A 560 -25.79 -19.18 -1.49
N THR A 561 -25.30 -17.96 -1.24
CA THR A 561 -24.19 -17.69 -0.31
C THR A 561 -24.60 -16.88 0.94
N GLN A 562 -25.89 -16.58 1.12
CA GLN A 562 -26.35 -15.89 2.33
C GLN A 562 -26.68 -16.94 3.41
N PRO A 563 -26.08 -16.86 4.61
CA PRO A 563 -26.66 -17.52 5.78
C PRO A 563 -28.08 -16.96 5.97
N ALA A 564 -29.02 -17.79 6.42
CA ALA A 564 -30.39 -17.36 6.71
C ALA A 564 -30.42 -16.28 7.82
N ALA A 565 -30.18 -15.03 7.46
CA ALA A 565 -30.42 -13.87 8.30
C ALA A 565 -31.88 -13.47 8.12
N ASP A 566 -32.79 -14.29 8.67
CA ASP A 566 -34.12 -13.90 9.16
C ASP A 566 -34.95 -15.16 9.48
N ALA A 567 -34.59 -15.87 10.55
CA ALA A 567 -35.50 -16.82 11.20
C ALA A 567 -36.48 -16.13 12.18
N THR A 568 -36.60 -14.80 12.10
CA THR A 568 -37.44 -13.98 13.01
C THR A 568 -38.41 -13.05 12.30
N ALA A 569 -38.63 -13.20 10.99
CA ALA A 569 -39.77 -12.56 10.35
C ALA A 569 -41.07 -13.13 10.96
N PRO A 570 -41.99 -12.30 11.47
CA PRO A 570 -43.26 -12.79 12.00
C PRO A 570 -44.01 -13.51 10.89
N ALA A 571 -44.45 -14.74 11.15
CA ALA A 571 -45.28 -15.50 10.24
C ALA A 571 -46.51 -14.67 9.83
N ASP A 572 -46.80 -14.64 8.53
CA ASP A 572 -47.98 -13.98 7.97
C ASP A 572 -49.26 -14.54 8.61
N PRO A 573 -50.04 -13.73 9.35
CA PRO A 573 -51.20 -14.21 10.10
C PRO A 573 -52.39 -14.60 9.20
N THR A 574 -52.21 -14.57 7.87
CA THR A 574 -53.24 -14.95 6.90
C THR A 574 -53.11 -16.38 6.37
N ALA A 575 -52.10 -17.14 6.78
CA ALA A 575 -51.97 -18.55 6.42
C ALA A 575 -53.04 -19.42 7.15
N PRO A 576 -53.77 -20.31 6.45
CA PRO A 576 -54.82 -21.11 7.08
C PRO A 576 -54.22 -22.11 8.06
N ALA A 577 -54.69 -22.06 9.32
CA ALA A 577 -54.26 -22.98 10.38
C ALA A 577 -54.74 -24.42 10.10
N ASN A 578 -53.83 -25.38 10.25
CA ASN A 578 -54.14 -26.81 10.17
C ASN A 578 -54.99 -27.22 11.41
N PRO A 579 -56.22 -27.77 11.24
CA PRO A 579 -57.13 -28.06 12.35
C PRO A 579 -56.66 -29.10 13.38
N ASP A 580 -55.60 -29.87 13.07
CA ASP A 580 -55.19 -31.04 13.84
C ASP A 580 -53.95 -30.85 14.73
N CYS A 581 -53.52 -29.60 14.98
CA CYS A 581 -52.39 -29.31 15.88
C CYS A 581 -52.87 -28.83 17.26
N ASP A 582 -52.73 -29.66 18.29
CA ASP A 582 -52.91 -29.25 19.69
C ASP A 582 -51.61 -28.62 20.23
N PRO A 583 -51.60 -27.31 20.57
CA PRO A 583 -50.41 -26.59 21.00
C PRO A 583 -49.98 -26.90 22.46
N THR A 584 -50.65 -27.82 23.16
CA THR A 584 -50.38 -28.09 24.58
C THR A 584 -49.69 -29.43 24.89
N ALA A 585 -49.37 -30.24 23.88
CA ALA A 585 -48.64 -31.50 24.08
C ALA A 585 -47.13 -31.27 24.26
N PRO A 586 -46.45 -32.00 25.19
CA PRO A 586 -45.01 -31.89 25.34
C PRO A 586 -44.27 -32.52 24.14
N ALA A 587 -43.20 -31.85 23.70
CA ALA A 587 -42.44 -32.24 22.52
C ALA A 587 -41.83 -33.64 22.65
N ASP A 588 -42.27 -34.56 21.79
CA ASP A 588 -41.64 -35.86 21.55
C ASP A 588 -40.58 -35.68 20.45
N PRO A 589 -39.29 -35.96 20.70
CA PRO A 589 -38.21 -35.79 19.72
C PRO A 589 -38.21 -36.85 18.61
N THR A 590 -39.19 -37.74 18.55
CA THR A 590 -39.28 -38.81 17.52
C THR A 590 -40.45 -38.66 16.55
N LEU A 591 -41.22 -37.57 16.62
CA LEU A 591 -42.34 -37.31 15.72
C LEU A 591 -42.08 -36.05 14.87
N ASP A 592 -42.02 -36.25 13.55
CA ASP A 592 -41.94 -35.18 12.55
C ASP A 592 -43.10 -34.19 12.73
N THR A 593 -42.79 -32.97 13.17
CA THR A 593 -43.77 -31.90 13.29
C THR A 593 -44.03 -31.26 11.93
N CYS A 594 -45.19 -31.57 11.36
CA CYS A 594 -46.05 -30.73 10.52
C CYS A 594 -45.37 -29.68 9.61
N ALA A 595 -44.61 -30.14 8.60
CA ALA A 595 -44.25 -29.33 7.44
C ALA A 595 -45.18 -29.67 6.26
N GLY A 596 -45.90 -28.67 5.76
CA GLY A 596 -46.74 -28.79 4.57
C GLY A 596 -45.90 -29.04 3.30
N ALA A 597 -46.47 -29.82 2.39
CA ALA A 597 -45.88 -30.17 1.11
C ALA A 597 -45.69 -28.94 0.20
N GLY A 598 -44.45 -28.49 0.12
CA GLY A 598 -43.91 -27.56 -0.87
C GLY A 598 -42.40 -27.72 -0.80
N GLY A 599 -41.73 -27.98 -1.93
CA GLY A 599 -40.30 -28.24 -1.95
C GLY A 599 -39.49 -26.98 -1.66
N ASP A 600 -39.32 -26.63 -0.39
CA ASP A 600 -38.42 -25.56 0.04
C ASP A 600 -37.02 -26.16 0.25
N ALA A 601 -36.25 -26.20 -0.85
CA ALA A 601 -34.81 -26.24 -0.75
C ALA A 601 -34.36 -24.92 -0.09
N GLY A 602 -34.21 -24.93 1.24
CA GLY A 602 -33.49 -23.86 1.93
C GLY A 602 -32.12 -23.64 1.27
N PRO A 603 -31.53 -22.43 1.39
CA PRO A 603 -30.29 -22.09 0.69
C PRO A 603 -29.21 -23.16 0.94
N GLN A 604 -28.82 -23.86 -0.13
CA GLN A 604 -27.80 -24.90 -0.11
C GLN A 604 -26.46 -24.20 0.17
N VAL A 605 -25.96 -24.27 1.42
CA VAL A 605 -24.64 -23.75 1.79
C VAL A 605 -23.60 -24.46 0.91
N LEU A 606 -22.90 -23.70 0.07
CA LEU A 606 -21.86 -24.23 -0.82
C LEU A 606 -20.60 -24.53 0.00
N PRO A 607 -20.24 -25.79 0.25
CA PRO A 607 -19.16 -26.10 1.18
C PRO A 607 -17.80 -25.67 0.60
N ALA A 608 -17.22 -24.61 1.16
CA ALA A 608 -15.88 -24.12 0.85
C ALA A 608 -14.83 -25.25 0.80
N THR A 609 -14.92 -26.22 1.72
CA THR A 609 -13.97 -27.33 1.81
C THR A 609 -14.07 -28.33 0.65
N ALA A 610 -15.21 -28.44 -0.02
CA ALA A 610 -15.34 -29.23 -1.25
C ALA A 610 -14.59 -28.58 -2.42
N LEU A 611 -14.66 -27.25 -2.53
CA LEU A 611 -13.87 -26.47 -3.50
C LEU A 611 -12.37 -26.61 -3.20
N GLU A 612 -11.98 -26.55 -1.92
CA GLU A 612 -10.59 -26.74 -1.49
C GLU A 612 -10.05 -28.14 -1.86
N ARG A 613 -10.82 -29.21 -1.60
CA ARG A 613 -10.47 -30.59 -2.00
C ARG A 613 -10.31 -30.71 -3.52
N MET A 614 -11.24 -30.13 -4.27
CA MET A 614 -11.19 -30.10 -5.72
C MET A 614 -9.95 -29.34 -6.23
N ALA A 615 -9.62 -28.21 -5.60
CA ALA A 615 -8.44 -27.43 -5.95
C ALA A 615 -7.15 -28.24 -5.77
N TRP A 616 -6.96 -28.88 -4.61
CA TRP A 616 -5.79 -29.72 -4.36
C TRP A 616 -5.68 -30.91 -5.31
N HIS A 617 -6.81 -31.57 -5.61
CA HIS A 617 -6.84 -32.63 -6.62
C HIS A 617 -6.33 -32.09 -7.97
N ALA A 618 -6.95 -31.02 -8.49
CA ALA A 618 -6.59 -30.45 -9.78
C ALA A 618 -5.15 -29.88 -9.84
N LEU A 619 -4.63 -29.37 -8.72
CA LEU A 619 -3.25 -28.88 -8.60
C LEU A 619 -2.21 -29.98 -8.70
N LEU A 620 -2.51 -31.19 -8.21
CA LEU A 620 -1.54 -32.29 -8.10
C LEU A 620 -1.72 -33.37 -9.18
N THR A 621 -2.94 -33.55 -9.71
CA THR A 621 -3.23 -34.53 -10.78
C THR A 621 -3.39 -33.90 -12.17
N GLY A 622 -3.50 -32.57 -12.25
CA GLY A 622 -3.71 -31.81 -13.48
C GLY A 622 -5.13 -31.25 -13.61
N GLY A 623 -5.32 -30.28 -14.53
CA GLY A 623 -6.62 -29.62 -14.75
C GLY A 623 -6.83 -28.32 -13.97
N TRP A 624 -5.85 -27.89 -13.16
CA TRP A 624 -5.90 -26.62 -12.42
C TRP A 624 -6.18 -25.41 -13.31
N GLU A 625 -5.57 -25.32 -14.50
CA GLU A 625 -5.76 -24.17 -15.40
C GLU A 625 -7.23 -23.98 -15.79
N LYS A 626 -7.92 -25.09 -16.10
CA LYS A 626 -9.34 -25.07 -16.43
C LYS A 626 -10.15 -24.65 -15.20
N LEU A 627 -9.93 -25.28 -14.06
CA LEU A 627 -10.64 -24.98 -12.82
C LEU A 627 -10.46 -23.52 -12.38
N ALA A 628 -9.23 -23.00 -12.40
CA ALA A 628 -8.93 -21.61 -12.04
C ALA A 628 -9.57 -20.62 -13.04
N SER A 629 -9.62 -20.96 -14.33
CA SER A 629 -10.33 -20.17 -15.33
C SER A 629 -11.83 -20.18 -15.10
N ASP A 630 -12.39 -21.32 -14.67
CA ASP A 630 -13.80 -21.52 -14.42
C ASP A 630 -14.28 -20.96 -13.08
N TYR A 631 -13.38 -20.81 -12.12
CA TYR A 631 -13.71 -20.24 -10.82
C TYR A 631 -14.06 -18.74 -10.92
N VAL A 632 -14.83 -18.22 -9.97
CA VAL A 632 -15.31 -16.83 -10.00
C VAL A 632 -14.20 -15.81 -9.68
N PHE A 633 -13.27 -16.15 -8.78
CA PHE A 633 -12.15 -15.28 -8.41
C PHE A 633 -10.84 -15.71 -9.06
N ASP A 634 -9.89 -14.79 -9.10
CA ASP A 634 -8.51 -15.03 -9.49
C ASP A 634 -7.78 -15.86 -8.43
N ALA A 635 -7.37 -17.07 -8.80
CA ALA A 635 -6.65 -18.03 -7.96
C ALA A 635 -5.18 -18.23 -8.40
N ARG A 636 -4.61 -17.30 -9.19
CA ARG A 636 -3.21 -17.36 -9.64
C ARG A 636 -2.24 -17.50 -8.46
N ALA A 637 -1.15 -18.24 -8.70
CA ALA A 637 -0.05 -18.34 -7.75
C ALA A 637 0.63 -16.98 -7.55
N LEU A 638 1.10 -16.74 -6.33
CA LEU A 638 1.83 -15.53 -5.95
C LEU A 638 3.29 -15.64 -6.38
N SER A 639 3.84 -14.55 -6.92
CA SER A 639 5.27 -14.43 -7.24
C SER A 639 5.80 -13.10 -6.71
N ASN A 640 7.13 -12.94 -6.68
CA ASN A 640 7.74 -11.63 -6.36
C ASN A 640 7.31 -10.51 -7.32
N ASP A 641 6.85 -10.84 -8.53
CA ASP A 641 6.32 -9.86 -9.48
C ASP A 641 4.83 -9.54 -9.26
N GLN A 642 4.06 -10.47 -8.70
CA GLN A 642 2.64 -10.32 -8.35
C GLN A 642 2.34 -10.81 -6.91
N PRO A 643 2.86 -10.12 -5.88
CA PRO A 643 2.78 -10.59 -4.49
C PRO A 643 1.46 -10.18 -3.81
N TYR A 644 0.32 -10.22 -4.50
CA TYR A 644 -0.95 -9.66 -4.00
C TYR A 644 -2.00 -10.75 -3.72
N PHE A 645 -2.33 -10.96 -2.44
CA PHE A 645 -3.51 -11.75 -2.06
C PHE A 645 -4.78 -11.01 -2.51
N ALA A 646 -5.00 -9.81 -1.98
CA ALA A 646 -6.12 -8.94 -2.30
C ALA A 646 -5.99 -8.37 -3.71
N ALA A 647 -6.53 -9.10 -4.68
CA ALA A 647 -6.72 -8.74 -6.10
C ALA A 647 -7.48 -9.90 -6.75
N TYR A 648 -8.69 -10.15 -6.26
CA TYR A 648 -9.45 -11.37 -6.59
C TYR A 648 -10.33 -11.21 -7.82
N VAL A 649 -10.77 -9.98 -8.11
CA VAL A 649 -11.73 -9.74 -9.19
C VAL A 649 -11.03 -9.83 -10.54
N LYS A 650 -11.50 -10.76 -11.37
CA LYS A 650 -11.09 -10.87 -12.78
C LYS A 650 -11.53 -9.61 -13.52
N VAL A 651 -10.58 -8.86 -14.07
CA VAL A 651 -10.85 -7.57 -14.75
C VAL A 651 -11.89 -7.73 -15.88
N ALA A 652 -11.87 -8.86 -16.58
CA ALA A 652 -12.82 -9.15 -17.66
C ALA A 652 -14.28 -9.31 -17.19
N ASP A 653 -14.48 -9.68 -15.91
CA ASP A 653 -15.81 -9.91 -15.33
C ASP A 653 -16.36 -8.69 -14.58
N LEU A 654 -15.54 -7.67 -14.35
CA LEU A 654 -15.96 -6.43 -13.66
C LEU A 654 -17.15 -5.73 -14.33
N PRO A 655 -17.24 -5.60 -15.68
CA PRO A 655 -18.41 -4.99 -16.32
C PRO A 655 -19.73 -5.73 -16.07
N ARG A 656 -19.66 -7.04 -15.76
CA ARG A 656 -20.86 -7.88 -15.49
C ARG A 656 -21.36 -7.75 -14.05
N THR A 657 -20.57 -7.13 -13.17
CA THR A 657 -20.85 -7.03 -11.73
C THR A 657 -21.07 -5.58 -11.28
N LEU A 658 -21.09 -4.62 -12.21
CA LEU A 658 -21.29 -3.19 -11.91
C LEU A 658 -22.63 -2.89 -11.21
N ASP A 659 -23.65 -3.71 -11.46
CA ASP A 659 -24.97 -3.57 -10.85
C ASP A 659 -25.06 -4.24 -9.45
N ARG A 660 -24.01 -4.98 -9.04
CA ARG A 660 -23.92 -5.71 -7.77
C ARG A 660 -22.56 -5.56 -7.08
N LEU A 661 -22.09 -4.32 -6.97
CA LEU A 661 -20.81 -4.01 -6.31
C LEU A 661 -20.83 -4.24 -4.79
N ASP A 662 -22.02 -4.37 -4.19
CA ASP A 662 -22.24 -4.74 -2.79
C ASP A 662 -21.69 -6.14 -2.46
N LEU A 663 -21.74 -7.09 -3.39
CA LEU A 663 -21.13 -8.43 -3.23
C LEU A 663 -19.61 -8.39 -3.06
N PHE A 664 -18.98 -7.26 -3.38
CA PHE A 664 -17.53 -7.04 -3.31
C PHE A 664 -17.17 -6.01 -2.22
N GLN A 665 -18.04 -5.82 -1.22
CA GLN A 665 -17.80 -4.87 -0.13
C GLN A 665 -16.50 -5.16 0.63
N ASP A 666 -16.15 -6.43 0.85
CA ASP A 666 -14.87 -6.82 1.47
C ASP A 666 -13.65 -6.51 0.59
N ASP A 667 -13.87 -6.34 -0.71
CA ASP A 667 -12.88 -6.05 -1.75
C ASP A 667 -12.90 -4.58 -2.21
N TRP A 668 -13.52 -3.68 -1.42
CA TRP A 668 -13.63 -2.25 -1.76
C TRP A 668 -12.30 -1.59 -2.08
N GLY A 669 -11.20 -2.06 -1.49
CA GLY A 669 -9.84 -1.58 -1.77
C GLY A 669 -9.47 -1.73 -3.25
N TYR A 670 -9.82 -2.85 -3.88
CA TYR A 670 -9.59 -3.07 -5.32
C TYR A 670 -10.49 -2.19 -6.19
N LEU A 671 -11.77 -2.08 -5.83
CA LEU A 671 -12.73 -1.21 -6.53
C LEU A 671 -12.33 0.27 -6.45
N LEU A 672 -11.80 0.71 -5.32
CA LEU A 672 -11.35 2.08 -5.11
C LEU A 672 -10.21 2.46 -6.06
N ILE A 673 -9.31 1.54 -6.40
CA ILE A 673 -8.21 1.82 -7.33
C ILE A 673 -8.76 2.13 -8.73
N TRP A 674 -9.72 1.32 -9.21
CA TRP A 674 -10.38 1.58 -10.50
C TRP A 674 -11.17 2.89 -10.51
N ALA A 675 -11.92 3.16 -9.43
CA ALA A 675 -12.62 4.43 -9.26
C ALA A 675 -11.64 5.62 -9.25
N THR A 676 -10.49 5.47 -8.59
CA THR A 676 -9.42 6.48 -8.54
C THR A 676 -8.86 6.75 -9.93
N LEU A 677 -8.60 5.71 -10.74
CA LEU A 677 -8.16 5.89 -12.13
C LEU A 677 -9.22 6.62 -12.96
N GLY A 678 -10.50 6.25 -12.83
CA GLY A 678 -11.60 6.92 -13.51
C GLY A 678 -11.67 8.41 -13.17
N ILE A 679 -11.63 8.75 -11.88
CA ILE A 679 -11.64 10.14 -11.39
C ILE A 679 -10.39 10.90 -11.87
N ALA A 680 -9.22 10.27 -11.79
CA ALA A 680 -7.96 10.83 -12.27
C ALA A 680 -8.02 11.18 -13.76
N CYS A 681 -8.51 10.27 -14.60
CA CYS A 681 -8.70 10.49 -16.03
C CYS A 681 -9.69 11.62 -16.30
N ILE A 682 -10.85 11.63 -15.64
CA ILE A 682 -11.86 12.68 -15.80
C ILE A 682 -11.29 14.04 -15.43
N THR A 683 -10.67 14.15 -14.25
CA THR A 683 -10.13 15.41 -13.74
C THR A 683 -8.97 15.90 -14.58
N ALA A 684 -8.04 15.01 -14.97
CA ALA A 684 -6.94 15.34 -15.87
C ALA A 684 -7.46 15.82 -17.24
N ALA A 685 -8.45 15.13 -17.83
CA ALA A 685 -9.06 15.54 -19.08
C ALA A 685 -9.73 16.92 -18.95
N SER A 686 -10.50 17.16 -17.87
CA SER A 686 -11.10 18.46 -17.59
C SER A 686 -10.05 19.57 -17.49
N LEU A 687 -8.96 19.35 -16.76
CA LEU A 687 -7.88 20.35 -16.62
C LEU A 687 -7.12 20.61 -17.92
N VAL A 688 -6.86 19.58 -18.72
CA VAL A 688 -6.21 19.75 -20.02
C VAL A 688 -7.12 20.51 -21.01
N LEU A 689 -8.44 20.29 -20.93
CA LEU A 689 -9.45 20.94 -21.79
C LEU A 689 -9.84 22.35 -21.31
N LEU A 690 -9.68 22.68 -20.03
CA LEU A 690 -10.13 23.97 -19.48
C LEU A 690 -9.46 25.18 -20.17
N PRO A 691 -8.14 25.23 -20.41
CA PRO A 691 -7.51 26.26 -21.23
C PRO A 691 -8.04 26.34 -22.66
N VAL A 692 -8.56 25.24 -23.20
CA VAL A 692 -9.17 25.20 -24.54
C VAL A 692 -10.47 25.98 -24.56
N LEU A 693 -11.27 25.96 -23.49
CA LEU A 693 -12.55 26.67 -23.38
C LEU A 693 -12.37 28.19 -23.23
N PHE A 694 -11.39 28.65 -22.45
CA PHE A 694 -11.16 30.08 -22.19
C PHE A 694 -10.18 30.76 -23.17
N GLY A 695 -9.41 29.98 -23.94
CA GLY A 695 -8.32 30.47 -24.79
C GLY A 695 -8.45 30.13 -26.28
N TRP A 696 -9.67 30.07 -26.84
CA TRP A 696 -9.96 29.60 -28.21
C TRP A 696 -9.01 30.16 -29.29
N ARG A 697 -8.65 31.45 -29.25
CA ARG A 697 -7.75 32.06 -30.26
C ARG A 697 -6.27 31.64 -30.15
N ILE A 698 -5.79 31.34 -28.94
CA ILE A 698 -4.38 31.00 -28.67
C ILE A 698 -4.16 29.49 -28.87
N VAL A 699 -5.14 28.68 -28.48
CA VAL A 699 -5.10 27.21 -28.65
C VAL A 699 -5.19 26.82 -30.12
N PHE A 700 -6.01 27.51 -30.93
CA PHE A 700 -6.07 27.32 -32.39
C PHE A 700 -5.01 28.12 -33.18
N SER A 701 -4.12 28.86 -32.50
CA SER A 701 -2.94 29.41 -33.17
C SER A 701 -2.06 28.24 -33.66
N ARG A 702 -1.79 28.17 -34.96
CA ARG A 702 -0.99 27.10 -35.60
C ARG A 702 0.49 27.21 -35.17
N SER A 703 0.81 26.85 -33.93
CA SER A 703 2.17 26.59 -33.48
C SER A 703 2.60 25.20 -33.96
N ARG A 704 3.69 25.14 -34.74
CA ARG A 704 4.21 23.87 -35.26
C ARG A 704 4.72 23.01 -34.09
N GLY A 705 4.38 21.71 -34.10
CA GLY A 705 4.84 20.76 -33.09
C GLY A 705 4.06 20.75 -31.77
N LYS A 706 2.91 21.43 -31.69
CA LYS A 706 2.11 21.50 -30.45
C LYS A 706 1.72 20.11 -29.91
N LEU A 707 1.11 19.25 -30.74
CA LEU A 707 0.71 17.90 -30.34
C LEU A 707 1.90 17.06 -29.86
N GLY A 708 3.03 17.12 -30.56
CA GLY A 708 4.24 16.41 -30.12
C GLY A 708 4.81 16.97 -28.81
N THR A 709 4.70 18.28 -28.57
CA THR A 709 5.08 18.88 -27.27
C THR A 709 4.18 18.34 -26.14
N ILE A 710 2.86 18.30 -26.35
CA ILE A 710 1.91 17.73 -25.37
C ILE A 710 2.24 16.27 -25.08
N LEU A 711 2.41 15.46 -26.13
CA LEU A 711 2.75 14.04 -26.01
C LEU A 711 4.06 13.85 -25.25
N TYR A 712 5.06 14.68 -25.51
CA TYR A 712 6.34 14.62 -24.81
C TYR A 712 6.18 14.80 -23.29
N PHE A 713 5.53 15.87 -22.84
CA PHE A 713 5.33 16.12 -21.39
C PHE A 713 4.34 15.13 -20.76
N ALA A 714 3.37 14.62 -21.50
CA ALA A 714 2.50 13.54 -21.06
C ALA A 714 3.30 12.26 -20.77
N CYS A 715 4.20 11.88 -21.69
CA CYS A 715 5.10 10.72 -21.52
C CYS A 715 6.07 10.90 -20.37
N LEU A 716 6.64 12.09 -20.16
CA LEU A 716 7.54 12.35 -19.04
C LEU A 716 6.81 12.23 -17.69
N GLY A 717 5.62 12.83 -17.56
CA GLY A 717 4.83 12.76 -16.33
C GLY A 717 4.38 11.34 -16.00
N LEU A 718 3.83 10.65 -17.01
CA LEU A 718 3.42 9.25 -16.87
C LEU A 718 4.62 8.34 -16.53
N GLY A 719 5.71 8.44 -17.28
CA GLY A 719 6.88 7.58 -17.11
C GLY A 719 7.57 7.79 -15.76
N TYR A 720 7.77 9.05 -15.34
CA TYR A 720 8.47 9.36 -14.10
C TYR A 720 7.74 8.79 -12.88
N ILE A 721 6.44 9.07 -12.74
CA ILE A 721 5.65 8.62 -11.59
C ILE A 721 5.45 7.11 -11.58
N MET A 722 5.34 6.47 -12.75
CA MET A 722 5.21 5.01 -12.83
C MET A 722 6.47 4.31 -12.34
N VAL A 723 7.66 4.84 -12.67
CA VAL A 723 8.92 4.36 -12.11
C VAL A 723 8.96 4.59 -10.61
N GLU A 724 8.59 5.79 -10.15
CA GLU A 724 8.60 6.11 -8.73
C GLU A 724 7.72 5.15 -7.93
N VAL A 725 6.43 5.07 -8.23
CA VAL A 725 5.49 4.23 -7.48
C VAL A 725 5.81 2.73 -7.67
N GLY A 726 6.16 2.29 -8.88
CA GLY A 726 6.47 0.88 -9.16
C GLY A 726 7.72 0.38 -8.43
N LEU A 727 8.75 1.22 -8.27
CA LEU A 727 9.95 0.84 -7.54
C LEU A 727 9.74 0.82 -6.01
N ILE A 728 8.82 1.62 -5.45
CA ILE A 728 8.51 1.57 -4.00
C ILE A 728 8.13 0.15 -3.58
N SER A 729 7.20 -0.48 -4.31
CA SER A 729 6.76 -1.85 -4.04
C SER A 729 7.93 -2.83 -4.11
N ARG A 730 8.74 -2.79 -5.18
CA ARG A 730 9.90 -3.68 -5.33
C ARG A 730 10.92 -3.54 -4.21
N PHE A 731 11.25 -2.31 -3.80
CA PHE A 731 12.26 -2.08 -2.77
C PHE A 731 11.83 -2.56 -1.38
N THR A 732 10.54 -2.81 -1.18
CA THR A 732 10.02 -3.46 0.04
C THR A 732 10.60 -4.87 0.21
N VAL A 733 10.97 -5.56 -0.88
CA VAL A 733 11.67 -6.87 -0.82
C VAL A 733 12.97 -6.78 -0.01
N ALA A 734 13.75 -5.71 -0.21
CA ALA A 734 15.06 -5.53 0.46
C ALA A 734 14.93 -4.83 1.82
N LEU A 735 14.04 -3.84 1.91
CA LEU A 735 13.90 -2.95 3.08
C LEU A 735 12.84 -3.40 4.08
N ALA A 736 12.01 -4.39 3.74
CA ALA A 736 10.96 -5.01 4.57
C ALA A 736 9.95 -4.02 5.19
N ASN A 737 9.92 -2.77 4.75
CA ASN A 737 9.03 -1.73 5.24
C ASN A 737 8.62 -0.77 4.12
N PRO A 738 7.33 -0.63 3.80
CA PRO A 738 6.85 0.26 2.73
C PRO A 738 7.13 1.74 2.99
N THR A 739 7.00 2.22 4.22
CA THR A 739 7.21 3.64 4.59
C THR A 739 8.66 4.05 4.41
N VAL A 740 9.59 3.18 4.85
CA VAL A 740 11.02 3.40 4.65
C VAL A 740 11.38 3.30 3.17
N SER A 741 10.83 2.31 2.46
CA SER A 741 11.05 2.14 1.01
C SER A 741 10.60 3.35 0.21
N ALA A 742 9.39 3.86 0.47
CA ALA A 742 8.87 5.07 -0.16
C ALA A 742 9.77 6.28 0.12
N SER A 743 10.14 6.49 1.39
CA SER A 743 10.94 7.65 1.78
C SER A 743 12.33 7.64 1.15
N VAL A 744 13.04 6.51 1.19
CA VAL A 744 14.37 6.36 0.59
C VAL A 744 14.30 6.53 -0.92
N LEU A 745 13.29 5.92 -1.57
CA LEU A 745 13.17 5.94 -3.01
C LEU A 745 12.79 7.33 -3.55
N ILE A 746 11.75 7.97 -2.99
CA ILE A 746 11.36 9.34 -3.34
C ILE A 746 12.55 10.29 -3.12
N SER A 747 13.23 10.19 -1.97
CA SER A 747 14.38 11.04 -1.67
C SER A 747 15.52 10.85 -2.67
N SER A 748 15.86 9.59 -2.98
CA SER A 748 16.90 9.25 -3.95
C SER A 748 16.54 9.74 -5.35
N MET A 749 15.34 9.42 -5.83
CA MET A 749 14.88 9.80 -7.16
C MET A 749 14.92 11.31 -7.34
N LEU A 750 14.42 12.08 -6.37
CA LEU A 750 14.40 13.54 -6.46
C LEU A 750 15.80 14.16 -6.38
N VAL A 751 16.67 13.68 -5.48
CA VAL A 751 18.06 14.18 -5.39
C VAL A 751 18.83 13.92 -6.68
N PHE A 752 18.80 12.68 -7.20
CA PHE A 752 19.53 12.35 -8.42
C PHE A 752 18.91 12.98 -9.67
N SER A 753 17.58 13.09 -9.75
CA SER A 753 16.91 13.83 -10.82
C SER A 753 17.23 15.32 -10.79
N GLY A 754 17.36 15.91 -9.59
CA GLY A 754 17.88 17.25 -9.41
C GLY A 754 19.28 17.39 -10.01
N LEU A 755 20.21 16.51 -9.62
CA LEU A 755 21.57 16.51 -10.16
C LEU A 755 21.59 16.34 -11.69
N GLY A 756 20.69 15.51 -12.23
CA GLY A 756 20.44 15.35 -13.66
C GLY A 756 20.01 16.64 -14.34
N SER A 757 19.05 17.36 -13.76
CA SER A 757 18.59 18.67 -14.24
C SER A 757 19.73 19.69 -14.30
N LEU A 758 20.59 19.72 -13.28
CA LEU A 758 21.75 20.61 -13.27
C LEU A 758 22.77 20.22 -14.36
N PHE A 759 23.02 18.92 -14.54
CA PHE A 759 23.90 18.42 -15.59
C PHE A 759 23.36 18.67 -16.99
N ALA A 760 22.03 18.79 -17.14
CA ALA A 760 21.39 19.09 -18.41
C ALA A 760 21.95 20.36 -19.08
N GLU A 761 22.44 21.33 -18.28
CA GLU A 761 23.11 22.54 -18.79
C GLU A 761 24.27 22.24 -19.74
N ARG A 762 25.00 21.15 -19.52
CA ARG A 762 26.17 20.77 -20.33
C ARG A 762 25.79 20.13 -21.67
N ILE A 763 24.58 19.59 -21.78
CA ILE A 763 24.11 18.89 -23.00
C ILE A 763 23.22 19.78 -23.88
N PHE A 764 22.83 20.98 -23.42
CA PHE A 764 21.87 21.85 -24.11
C PHE A 764 22.22 22.14 -25.57
N ASP A 765 23.49 22.48 -25.86
CA ASP A 765 23.91 22.83 -27.23
C ASP A 765 23.88 21.63 -28.18
N ARG A 766 23.90 20.41 -27.63
CA ARG A 766 23.81 19.14 -28.36
C ARG A 766 22.50 18.41 -28.08
N ALA A 767 21.47 19.10 -27.57
CA ALA A 767 20.22 18.47 -27.14
C ALA A 767 19.53 17.67 -28.26
N ARG A 768 19.63 18.14 -29.51
CA ARG A 768 19.04 17.46 -30.68
C ARG A 768 19.61 16.05 -30.93
N THR A 769 20.86 15.80 -30.55
CA THR A 769 21.52 14.50 -30.71
C THR A 769 21.61 13.72 -29.41
N LEU A 770 21.93 14.38 -28.30
CA LEU A 770 22.15 13.71 -27.01
C LEU A 770 20.84 13.35 -26.29
N LEU A 771 19.77 14.16 -26.39
CA LEU A 771 18.56 13.87 -25.62
C LEU A 771 17.83 12.59 -26.09
N PRO A 772 17.71 12.30 -27.40
CA PRO A 772 17.23 10.99 -27.86
C PRO A 772 18.04 9.82 -27.30
N VAL A 773 19.37 9.96 -27.18
CA VAL A 773 20.25 8.93 -26.60
C VAL A 773 19.99 8.78 -25.10
N VAL A 774 19.79 9.89 -24.37
CA VAL A 774 19.42 9.86 -22.94
C VAL A 774 18.07 9.16 -22.75
N LEU A 775 17.05 9.50 -23.54
CA LEU A 775 15.72 8.87 -23.47
C LEU A 775 15.79 7.37 -23.81
N LEU A 776 16.59 6.98 -24.80
CA LEU A 776 16.84 5.58 -25.12
C LEU A 776 17.57 4.86 -23.98
N ALA A 777 18.57 5.49 -23.38
CA ALA A 777 19.29 4.95 -22.23
C ALA A 777 18.37 4.73 -21.03
N ILE A 778 17.45 5.67 -20.75
CA ILE A 778 16.40 5.50 -19.74
C ILE A 778 15.55 4.28 -20.07
N CYS A 779 15.04 4.16 -21.30
CA CYS A 779 14.24 3.02 -21.73
C CYS A 779 14.98 1.68 -21.51
N VAL A 780 16.23 1.58 -21.97
CA VAL A 780 17.05 0.36 -21.79
C VAL A 780 17.29 0.04 -20.31
N LEU A 781 17.60 1.05 -19.48
CA LEU A 781 17.80 0.85 -18.04
C LEU A 781 16.51 0.40 -17.34
N LEU A 782 15.35 0.98 -17.68
CA LEU A 782 14.07 0.60 -17.10
C LEU A 782 13.67 -0.83 -17.49
N LEU A 783 13.93 -1.24 -18.73
CA LEU A 783 13.75 -2.64 -19.15
C LEU A 783 14.70 -3.57 -18.36
N ALA A 784 15.97 -3.20 -18.21
CA ALA A 784 16.91 -3.97 -17.42
C ALA A 784 16.47 -4.09 -15.95
N TYR A 785 15.96 -3.02 -15.35
CA TYR A 785 15.41 -3.05 -13.99
C TYR A 785 14.13 -3.90 -13.91
N GLY A 786 13.30 -3.89 -14.97
CA GLY A 786 12.14 -4.78 -15.09
C GLY A 786 12.51 -6.24 -14.86
N PHE A 787 13.53 -6.73 -15.58
CA PHE A 787 13.90 -8.16 -15.58
C PHE A 787 14.90 -8.57 -14.50
N TYR A 788 15.84 -7.70 -14.11
CA TYR A 788 17.00 -8.10 -13.30
C TYR A 788 17.04 -7.49 -11.89
N LEU A 789 16.07 -6.65 -11.51
CA LEU A 789 16.11 -5.97 -10.21
C LEU A 789 15.81 -6.91 -9.04
N SER A 790 14.93 -7.92 -9.19
CA SER A 790 14.54 -8.79 -8.06
C SER A 790 15.74 -9.53 -7.46
N PRO A 791 16.59 -10.25 -8.24
CA PRO A 791 17.78 -10.91 -7.68
C PRO A 791 18.75 -9.95 -6.98
N VAL A 792 18.89 -8.72 -7.49
CA VAL A 792 19.75 -7.70 -6.88
C VAL A 792 19.19 -7.26 -5.53
N LEU A 793 17.87 -7.07 -5.42
CA LEU A 793 17.22 -6.68 -4.17
C LEU A 793 17.27 -7.80 -3.13
N ASP A 794 17.11 -9.06 -3.52
CA ASP A 794 17.26 -10.20 -2.62
C ASP A 794 18.69 -10.28 -2.06
N TRP A 795 19.70 -10.05 -2.91
CA TRP A 795 21.10 -9.98 -2.48
C TRP A 795 21.38 -8.80 -1.53
N ILE A 796 20.84 -7.60 -1.84
CA ILE A 796 20.93 -6.44 -0.93
C ILE A 796 20.26 -6.77 0.41
N GLY A 797 19.15 -7.49 0.38
CA GLY A 797 18.39 -7.92 1.54
C GLY A 797 19.19 -8.73 2.57
N ALA A 798 20.30 -9.37 2.18
CA ALA A 798 21.13 -10.14 3.11
C ALA A 798 22.06 -9.28 3.99
N TYR A 799 22.27 -8.00 3.66
CA TYR A 799 23.20 -7.13 4.38
C TYR A 799 22.58 -6.53 5.66
N PRO A 800 23.36 -5.91 6.57
CA PRO A 800 22.81 -5.14 7.69
C PRO A 800 21.94 -3.97 7.21
N TYR A 801 20.91 -3.60 7.98
CA TYR A 801 19.86 -2.65 7.55
C TYR A 801 20.41 -1.32 7.01
N ALA A 802 21.42 -0.72 7.68
CA ALA A 802 22.04 0.53 7.24
C ALA A 802 22.71 0.41 5.85
N VAL A 803 23.32 -0.74 5.56
CA VAL A 803 23.93 -1.02 4.26
C VAL A 803 22.84 -1.18 3.20
N ARG A 804 21.71 -1.83 3.53
CA ARG A 804 20.55 -1.92 2.62
C ARG A 804 20.06 -0.54 2.20
N LEU A 805 19.89 0.37 3.16
CA LEU A 805 19.46 1.75 2.90
C LEU A 805 20.41 2.45 1.92
N LEU A 806 21.73 2.35 2.14
CA LEU A 806 22.73 2.98 1.28
C LEU A 806 22.74 2.37 -0.13
N LEU A 807 22.74 1.03 -0.24
CA LEU A 807 22.75 0.33 -1.53
C LEU A 807 21.47 0.62 -2.31
N CYS A 808 20.30 0.59 -1.67
CA CYS A 808 19.04 0.97 -2.29
C CYS A 808 19.05 2.43 -2.75
N PHE A 809 19.54 3.35 -1.93
CA PHE A 809 19.66 4.76 -2.31
C PHE A 809 20.52 4.95 -3.56
N LEU A 810 21.67 4.26 -3.64
CA LEU A 810 22.59 4.35 -4.79
C LEU A 810 22.05 3.61 -6.03
N LEU A 811 21.33 2.49 -5.86
CA LEU A 811 20.78 1.70 -6.96
C LEU A 811 19.77 2.50 -7.81
N VAL A 812 19.10 3.48 -7.21
CA VAL A 812 18.16 4.38 -7.91
C VAL A 812 18.89 5.46 -8.71
N SER A 813 20.17 5.73 -8.44
CA SER A 813 20.87 6.87 -9.01
C SER A 813 20.96 6.89 -10.53
N PRO A 814 21.28 5.77 -11.25
CA PRO A 814 21.46 5.83 -12.70
C PRO A 814 20.20 6.23 -13.49
N PRO A 815 19.03 5.58 -13.31
CA PRO A 815 17.82 5.99 -14.04
C PRO A 815 17.36 7.39 -13.63
N SER A 816 17.35 7.72 -12.33
CA SER A 816 16.88 9.03 -11.84
C SER A 816 17.73 10.19 -12.34
N PHE A 817 19.06 10.05 -12.33
CA PHE A 817 19.95 11.06 -12.87
C PHE A 817 19.67 11.35 -14.35
N LEU A 818 19.43 10.32 -15.17
CA LEU A 818 19.07 10.51 -16.57
C LEU A 818 17.65 11.09 -16.73
N MET A 819 16.68 10.63 -15.94
CA MET A 819 15.29 11.10 -15.97
C MET A 819 15.13 12.57 -15.57
N GLY A 820 16.08 13.14 -14.83
CA GLY A 820 16.13 14.56 -14.52
C GLY A 820 16.46 15.49 -15.71
N MET A 821 17.10 14.97 -16.77
CA MET A 821 17.57 15.79 -17.90
C MET A 821 16.46 16.19 -18.90
N PRO A 822 15.53 15.31 -19.31
CA PRO A 822 14.45 15.60 -20.26
C PRO A 822 13.63 16.85 -19.95
N MET A 823 13.10 16.95 -18.73
CA MET A 823 12.25 18.07 -18.32
C MET A 823 13.00 19.40 -18.37
N ALA A 824 14.19 19.45 -17.77
CA ALA A 824 15.05 20.63 -17.76
C ALA A 824 15.42 21.10 -19.18
N THR A 825 15.75 20.14 -20.06
CA THR A 825 16.13 20.42 -21.45
C THR A 825 14.97 20.97 -22.26
N ALA A 826 13.81 20.31 -22.22
CA ALA A 826 12.64 20.70 -23.00
C ALA A 826 12.09 22.06 -22.56
N MET A 827 12.01 22.32 -21.25
CA MET A 827 11.53 23.61 -20.72
C MET A 827 12.46 24.76 -21.09
N THR A 828 13.77 24.55 -21.07
CA THR A 828 14.76 25.54 -21.51
C THR A 828 14.61 25.85 -23.00
N TRP A 829 14.37 24.84 -23.84
CA TRP A 829 14.12 25.04 -25.27
C TRP A 829 12.79 25.75 -25.56
N LEU A 830 11.71 25.45 -24.81
CA LEU A 830 10.46 26.20 -24.91
C LEU A 830 10.65 27.69 -24.59
N ALA A 831 11.46 28.00 -23.57
CA ALA A 831 11.81 29.38 -23.22
C ALA A 831 12.63 30.06 -24.33
N ARG A 832 13.69 29.40 -24.85
CA ARG A 832 14.55 29.95 -25.92
C ARG A 832 13.80 30.18 -27.24
N LEU A 833 12.83 29.33 -27.56
CA LEU A 833 12.02 29.45 -28.78
C LEU A 833 10.85 30.43 -28.65
N GLY A 834 10.75 31.16 -27.52
CA GLY A 834 9.67 32.13 -27.27
C GLY A 834 8.28 31.46 -27.14
N LYS A 835 8.23 30.16 -26.85
CA LYS A 835 6.99 29.38 -26.71
C LYS A 835 6.43 29.47 -25.29
N GLU A 836 6.32 30.68 -24.76
CA GLU A 836 6.00 30.91 -23.35
C GLU A 836 4.62 30.40 -22.92
N HIS A 837 3.65 30.41 -23.83
CA HIS A 837 2.32 29.84 -23.58
C HIS A 837 2.37 28.31 -23.41
N LEU A 838 3.27 27.64 -24.13
CA LEU A 838 3.46 26.19 -24.01
C LEU A 838 4.27 25.84 -22.77
N PHE A 839 5.08 26.74 -22.23
CA PHE A 839 5.87 26.50 -21.01
C PHE A 839 4.98 26.17 -19.80
N VAL A 840 4.01 27.04 -19.49
CA VAL A 840 3.11 26.84 -18.33
C VAL A 840 2.19 25.64 -18.58
N TRP A 841 1.72 25.48 -19.82
CA TRP A 841 0.80 24.40 -20.16
C TRP A 841 1.49 23.02 -20.15
N ALA A 842 2.75 22.93 -20.60
CA ALA A 842 3.57 21.73 -20.53
C ALA A 842 3.73 21.21 -19.09
N TRP A 843 3.96 22.11 -18.14
CA TRP A 843 4.03 21.76 -16.73
C TRP A 843 2.71 21.19 -16.21
N GLY A 844 1.58 21.80 -16.59
CA GLY A 844 0.25 21.29 -16.25
C GLY A 844 -0.06 19.92 -16.87
N ILE A 845 0.32 19.69 -18.13
CA ILE A 845 0.16 18.39 -18.80
C ILE A 845 0.99 17.31 -18.09
N ASN A 846 2.25 17.62 -17.75
CA ASN A 846 3.10 16.72 -16.98
C ASN A 846 2.44 16.32 -15.66
N GLY A 847 1.90 17.29 -14.91
CA GLY A 847 1.15 17.01 -13.68
C GLY A 847 -0.09 16.14 -13.91
N CYS A 848 -0.91 16.43 -14.92
CA CYS A 848 -2.12 15.66 -15.24
C CYS A 848 -1.81 14.19 -15.56
N PHE A 849 -0.79 13.92 -16.37
CA PHE A 849 -0.39 12.55 -16.69
C PHE A 849 0.35 11.87 -15.53
N SER A 850 0.96 12.63 -14.62
CA SER A 850 1.48 12.08 -13.36
C SER A 850 0.35 11.58 -12.45
N VAL A 851 -0.79 12.30 -12.40
CA VAL A 851 -1.99 11.86 -11.65
C VAL A 851 -2.61 10.59 -12.24
N ILE A 852 -2.67 10.49 -13.58
CA ILE A 852 -3.13 9.27 -14.25
C ILE A 852 -2.16 8.11 -14.00
N GLY A 853 -0.85 8.37 -14.11
CA GLY A 853 0.20 7.38 -13.92
C GLY A 853 0.18 6.78 -12.50
N SER A 854 0.11 7.60 -11.46
CA SER A 854 0.04 7.14 -10.07
C SER A 854 -1.18 6.26 -9.80
N ALA A 855 -2.34 6.59 -10.39
CA ALA A 855 -3.56 5.80 -10.27
C ALA A 855 -3.52 4.50 -11.10
N ALA A 856 -2.79 4.48 -12.21
CA ALA A 856 -2.66 3.31 -13.07
C ALA A 856 -1.69 2.25 -12.52
N VAL A 857 -0.66 2.64 -11.77
CA VAL A 857 0.38 1.71 -11.28
C VAL A 857 -0.20 0.52 -10.52
N PRO A 858 -1.05 0.68 -9.49
CA PRO A 858 -1.56 -0.46 -8.75
C PRO A 858 -2.36 -1.43 -9.63
N ILE A 859 -3.13 -0.92 -10.61
CA ILE A 859 -3.90 -1.75 -11.56
C ILE A 859 -2.96 -2.56 -12.45
N VAL A 860 -1.93 -1.91 -12.99
CA VAL A 860 -0.93 -2.59 -13.83
C VAL A 860 -0.16 -3.62 -13.00
N ALA A 861 0.21 -3.29 -11.77
CA ALA A 861 0.93 -4.18 -10.86
C ALA A 861 0.10 -5.42 -10.48
N THR A 862 -1.17 -5.28 -10.12
CA THR A 862 -2.02 -6.42 -9.74
C THR A 862 -2.42 -7.28 -10.95
N SER A 863 -2.58 -6.67 -12.13
CA SER A 863 -3.05 -7.39 -13.33
C SER A 863 -1.91 -8.05 -14.10
N PHE A 864 -0.82 -7.30 -14.33
CA PHE A 864 0.29 -7.66 -15.22
C PHE A 864 1.64 -7.78 -14.52
N GLY A 865 1.73 -7.43 -13.23
CA GLY A 865 2.95 -7.53 -12.42
C GLY A 865 3.76 -6.24 -12.32
N LEU A 866 4.64 -6.19 -11.33
CA LEU A 866 5.51 -5.05 -11.05
C LEU A 866 6.50 -4.79 -12.19
N SER A 867 6.92 -5.81 -12.92
CA SER A 867 7.78 -5.69 -14.12
C SER A 867 7.09 -4.87 -15.21
N ALA A 868 5.79 -5.12 -15.41
CA ALA A 868 5.00 -4.46 -16.45
C ALA A 868 4.92 -2.95 -16.21
N VAL A 869 4.89 -2.50 -14.95
CA VAL A 869 4.91 -1.06 -14.60
C VAL A 869 6.16 -0.38 -15.17
N LEU A 870 7.34 -0.99 -15.00
CA LEU A 870 8.59 -0.45 -15.53
C LEU A 870 8.66 -0.53 -17.05
N GLN A 871 8.08 -1.57 -17.66
CA GLN A 871 8.00 -1.71 -19.11
C GLN A 871 7.10 -0.62 -19.73
N TRP A 872 5.95 -0.34 -19.13
CA TRP A 872 5.06 0.76 -19.56
C TRP A 872 5.74 2.13 -19.43
N ALA A 873 6.50 2.35 -18.35
CA ALA A 873 7.31 3.55 -18.21
C ALA A 873 8.41 3.64 -19.29
N ALA A 874 9.09 2.53 -19.61
CA ALA A 874 10.08 2.47 -20.68
C ALA A 874 9.47 2.81 -22.05
N ILE A 875 8.27 2.30 -22.33
CA ILE A 875 7.50 2.63 -23.55
C ILE A 875 7.19 4.14 -23.59
N ALA A 876 6.78 4.74 -22.47
CA ALA A 876 6.53 6.18 -22.40
C ALA A 876 7.78 7.00 -22.77
N TYR A 877 8.96 6.64 -22.22
CA TYR A 877 10.23 7.30 -22.57
C TYR A 877 10.66 7.05 -24.03
N LEU A 878 10.34 5.88 -24.59
CA LEU A 878 10.59 5.57 -26.00
C LEU A 878 9.72 6.43 -26.93
N VAL A 879 8.43 6.59 -26.61
CA VAL A 879 7.49 7.46 -27.36
C VAL A 879 7.87 8.94 -27.23
N ALA A 880 8.49 9.33 -26.12
CA ALA A 880 8.99 10.70 -25.94
C ALA A 880 10.10 11.07 -26.95
N ILE A 881 10.82 10.12 -27.54
CA ILE A 881 11.91 10.40 -28.49
C ILE A 881 11.40 11.14 -29.75
N PRO A 882 10.48 10.59 -30.55
CA PRO A 882 9.95 11.31 -31.72
C PRO A 882 9.19 12.59 -31.31
N ALA A 883 8.52 12.57 -30.15
CA ALA A 883 7.79 13.72 -29.62
C ALA A 883 8.71 14.91 -29.28
N PHE A 884 9.93 14.64 -28.79
CA PHE A 884 10.91 15.68 -28.45
C PHE A 884 11.28 16.57 -29.65
N PHE A 885 11.41 16.02 -30.85
CA PHE A 885 11.74 16.81 -32.03
C PHE A 885 10.67 17.88 -32.34
N ALA A 886 9.42 17.67 -31.92
CA ALA A 886 8.37 18.65 -32.05
C ALA A 886 8.55 19.85 -31.11
N VAL A 887 9.18 19.65 -29.94
CA VAL A 887 9.54 20.71 -28.99
C VAL A 887 10.50 21.72 -29.65
N LEU A 888 11.47 21.19 -30.41
CA LEU A 888 12.52 21.98 -31.08
C LEU A 888 12.04 22.78 -32.30
N LEU A 889 10.82 22.56 -32.80
CA LEU A 889 10.31 23.29 -33.97
C LEU A 889 10.11 24.79 -33.64
N PRO A 890 10.55 25.73 -34.49
CA PRO A 890 10.40 27.17 -34.20
C PRO A 890 8.93 27.60 -34.18
N ALA A 891 8.62 28.64 -33.39
CA ALA A 891 7.33 29.32 -33.47
C ALA A 891 7.14 29.93 -34.87
N LYS A 892 5.92 29.87 -35.42
CA LYS A 892 5.63 30.44 -36.74
C LYS A 892 5.83 31.96 -36.66
N ALA A 893 6.71 32.53 -37.49
CA ALA A 893 6.89 33.98 -37.57
C ALA A 893 5.52 34.64 -37.82
N PRO A 894 5.21 35.78 -37.18
CA PRO A 894 4.01 36.53 -37.52
C PRO A 894 4.08 36.86 -39.01
N SER A 895 3.04 36.51 -39.77
CA SER A 895 2.92 36.95 -41.15
C SER A 895 2.88 38.47 -41.13
N VAL A 896 3.99 39.10 -41.51
CA VAL A 896 4.02 40.53 -41.81
C VAL A 896 3.00 40.73 -42.92
N ARG A 897 1.81 41.25 -42.57
CA ARG A 897 0.98 41.90 -43.57
C ARG A 897 1.79 43.11 -44.01
N LEU A 898 2.44 42.99 -45.15
CA LEU A 898 2.85 44.14 -45.93
C LEU A 898 1.57 44.93 -46.18
N VAL A 899 1.35 45.97 -45.37
CA VAL A 899 0.48 47.08 -45.75
C VAL A 899 1.23 47.75 -46.88
N THR A 900 0.93 47.34 -48.11
CA THR A 900 1.26 48.13 -49.28
C THR A 900 0.50 49.45 -49.15
N ALA A 901 1.25 50.54 -49.27
CA ALA A 901 0.84 51.93 -49.10
C ALA A 901 -0.38 52.32 -49.93
#